data_AF-A0A959KXQ9-F1
#
_entry.id   AF-A0A959KXQ9-F1
#
_cell.length_a   1.000
_cell.length_b   1.000
_cell.length_c   1.000
_cell.angle_alpha   90.00
_cell.angle_beta   90.00
_cell.angle_gamma   90.00
#
_symmetry.space_group_name_H-M   'P 1'
#
loop_
_entity.id
_entity.type
_entity.pdbx_description
1 polymer ?
#
loop_
_entity_poly.entity_id
_entity_poly.type
_entity_poly.pdbx_seq_one_letter_code
_entity_poly.pdbx_strand_id
1 'polypeptide(L)'
;MSKLDPRPMRVLFLGHDSDHHNAKAYLPILQAALAPKGIYFTYTSSPGDLRQDILRNYDALMLYANHDEISEDQAKALLTFVKEGGAFIPIHSASYCFRNSEKVVDLIGGQFASHDTATFQAKIVDATHPAMQGVEEFTSWDETYVHTKLARDIVVLMERQDGEEKEPYTWVKAYGKGRVFYTALGHDERTWSKPEFIHLLEQGLRWALGERKAEALANLNLPELEYSEAKIPNYEQRNPPPMLQAPLTAEASQKRIQIPPGFSLKLFASEPDIFKPISAAWDERGRMWLLETKDYPNEIDTVEGQGHDRIKILEDTDGDGVADKFTVFADHLSVPTSMVFSNGGVIVSQAPHFLFLKDTDGDDVADEKKVLMTGWGTFDTHAGPSNLQYGFDNKIWGVVGYSSFEGKVGQEEHKFRQGAYRFDPDGGFLEFMGATSNNTWGLGFTEDFDVLISTANNTHSAFLGIADRYFRDVEGLKIKSVKKIDGHYAFHPNTDKVRQVDVFGGFTAAAGHHLYTARNFPREYWNRIALVCEPTGHLLHRAIIEPQGAGYSEKDGWNLMAGSDEWVSPVHAEVGPDGAVWILDWYNFIIQHNPTPPGFENGTGNAHVNPLRDKSHGRIYRLVYDGAEEQKYPDLGPDKMDNCVAALRNENLFWRLHAQRLLVENQYTAAKDQLIAMIEDPRMDALDLSPGAIHALWTLKGLDLLDDAKVKGALEKALSHPSASVRKNAIRIMDNSSETLQFILDKNLYNDRDAGVRLSAILKLIDQDDSDQVGKVLYNLATDAKILDDEWLARAVYTGSVKHKDSFTRALHEMDQKRIAEGYQDQKEKIDYSPDEINTSDWKNLETPMRWSKTSARELHDFDGIVWVRTEFNLPEKLAGRSGVLSLGPIDDTDDTYVNGVRVGGMTRKWNDERNYRIPAKILRKGKNQITLKIADSGGRGGIYGEKEQLKIIIGEEEINIAGVWKYMIEEKFRPDLEVFAEGMDIIDLFLKYYGPYAKQLSKNLPEKIEEKFDRVVEIKTLKDQMKYDKEVFEVFTGEKVKIIFSNNDGMQHNLLVG
;
A
#
# COMPACT_ATOMS: atom_id res chain seq x y z
N MET A 1 37.77 14.57 -29.71
CA MET A 1 37.02 14.24 -28.49
C MET A 1 37.04 12.73 -28.33
N SER A 2 37.23 12.18 -27.12
CA SER A 2 37.24 10.72 -26.92
C SER A 2 35.83 10.15 -27.17
N LYS A 3 35.77 8.99 -27.84
CA LYS A 3 34.51 8.25 -28.04
C LYS A 3 33.93 7.85 -26.68
N LEU A 4 32.60 7.86 -26.54
CA LEU A 4 31.93 7.27 -25.39
C LEU A 4 31.81 5.77 -25.66
N ASP A 5 32.04 4.93 -24.64
CA ASP A 5 31.88 3.48 -24.79
C ASP A 5 30.41 3.12 -25.10
N PRO A 6 30.17 2.06 -25.90
CA PRO A 6 28.81 1.61 -26.19
C PRO A 6 28.02 1.29 -24.91
N ARG A 7 26.85 1.92 -24.75
CA ARG A 7 25.99 1.71 -23.58
C ARG A 7 24.54 2.15 -23.87
N PRO A 8 23.56 1.62 -23.12
CA PRO A 8 22.18 2.13 -23.18
C PRO A 8 22.09 3.57 -22.68
N MET A 9 21.05 4.28 -23.14
CA MET A 9 20.75 5.66 -22.73
C MET A 9 19.76 5.65 -21.58
N ARG A 10 19.98 6.54 -20.61
CA ARG A 10 19.13 6.66 -19.42
C ARG A 10 18.33 7.96 -19.47
N VAL A 11 17.01 7.87 -19.34
CA VAL A 11 16.08 8.99 -19.38
C VAL A 11 15.37 9.11 -18.04
N LEU A 12 15.49 10.26 -17.38
CA LEU A 12 14.61 10.59 -16.26
C LEU A 12 13.30 11.13 -16.84
N PHE A 13 12.17 10.52 -16.48
CA PHE A 13 10.84 10.95 -16.90
C PHE A 13 10.14 11.59 -15.71
N LEU A 14 10.01 12.92 -15.73
CA LEU A 14 9.34 13.71 -14.70
C LEU A 14 7.87 13.93 -15.09
N GLY A 15 6.98 13.27 -14.34
CA GLY A 15 5.54 13.42 -14.40
C GLY A 15 4.96 14.19 -13.21
N HIS A 16 3.65 14.04 -13.00
CA HIS A 16 2.95 14.45 -11.77
C HIS A 16 1.84 13.45 -11.41
N ASP A 17 1.32 13.53 -10.19
CA ASP A 17 0.20 12.70 -9.73
C ASP A 17 -1.13 13.34 -10.14
N SER A 18 -1.54 13.15 -11.41
CA SER A 18 -2.78 13.67 -12.01
C SER A 18 -3.33 12.70 -13.06
N ASP A 19 -4.65 12.61 -13.15
CA ASP A 19 -5.33 11.78 -14.15
C ASP A 19 -5.52 12.50 -15.51
N HIS A 20 -5.42 13.83 -15.55
CA HIS A 20 -5.61 14.61 -16.78
C HIS A 20 -4.39 14.54 -17.73
N HIS A 21 -3.17 14.53 -17.18
CA HIS A 21 -1.94 14.27 -17.93
C HIS A 21 -1.23 13.10 -17.27
N ASN A 22 -1.84 11.92 -17.43
CA ASN A 22 -1.48 10.71 -16.69
C ASN A 22 -0.15 10.11 -17.18
N ALA A 23 0.95 10.71 -16.73
CA ALA A 23 2.30 10.27 -17.02
C ALA A 23 2.53 8.79 -16.70
N LYS A 24 1.91 8.26 -15.64
CA LYS A 24 2.04 6.85 -15.24
C LYS A 24 1.35 5.90 -16.22
N ALA A 25 0.26 6.32 -16.85
CA ALA A 25 -0.43 5.54 -17.87
C ALA A 25 0.30 5.54 -19.22
N TYR A 26 0.97 6.65 -19.57
CA TYR A 26 1.54 6.82 -20.91
C TYR A 26 3.03 6.45 -21.03
N LEU A 27 3.81 6.58 -19.95
CA LEU A 27 5.20 6.15 -19.97
C LEU A 27 5.38 4.66 -20.35
N PRO A 28 4.57 3.71 -19.84
CA PRO A 28 4.71 2.31 -20.24
C PRO A 28 4.60 2.07 -21.76
N ILE A 29 3.77 2.86 -22.47
CA ILE A 29 3.63 2.76 -23.94
C ILE A 29 4.95 3.14 -24.61
N LEU A 30 5.54 4.27 -24.21
CA LEU A 30 6.82 4.73 -24.75
C LEU A 30 7.98 3.80 -24.36
N GLN A 31 7.97 3.32 -23.11
CA GLN A 31 8.97 2.40 -22.58
C GLN A 31 8.99 1.09 -23.36
N ALA A 32 7.83 0.47 -23.60
CA ALA A 32 7.73 -0.77 -24.38
C ALA A 32 8.28 -0.62 -25.81
N ALA A 33 8.15 0.56 -26.42
CA ALA A 33 8.65 0.82 -27.77
C ALA A 33 10.17 1.11 -27.82
N LEU A 34 10.74 1.74 -26.80
CA LEU A 34 12.11 2.27 -26.82
C LEU A 34 13.11 1.50 -25.96
N ALA A 35 12.68 0.80 -24.91
CA ALA A 35 13.54 -0.08 -24.12
C ALA A 35 14.18 -1.21 -24.95
N PRO A 36 13.49 -1.87 -25.90
CA PRO A 36 14.11 -2.84 -26.80
C PRO A 36 15.20 -2.26 -27.71
N LYS A 37 15.24 -0.92 -27.85
CA LYS A 37 16.24 -0.16 -28.62
C LYS A 37 17.36 0.43 -27.73
N GLY A 38 17.42 0.07 -26.45
CA GLY A 38 18.47 0.49 -25.51
C GLY A 38 18.25 1.87 -24.87
N ILE A 39 17.00 2.37 -24.85
CA ILE A 39 16.62 3.63 -24.19
C ILE A 39 15.75 3.30 -22.98
N TYR A 40 16.27 3.55 -21.79
CA TYR A 40 15.67 3.13 -20.53
C TYR A 40 15.16 4.32 -19.72
N PHE A 41 13.98 4.16 -19.12
CA PHE A 41 13.29 5.21 -18.40
C PHE A 41 13.31 4.98 -16.89
N THR A 42 13.44 6.06 -16.13
CA THR A 42 13.17 6.09 -14.69
C THR A 42 12.11 7.14 -14.43
N TYR A 43 11.01 6.73 -13.82
CA TYR A 43 9.88 7.61 -13.51
C TYR A 43 10.07 8.34 -12.18
N THR A 44 9.63 9.60 -12.12
CA THR A 44 9.38 10.33 -10.88
C THR A 44 8.21 11.30 -11.05
N SER A 45 7.41 11.49 -10.00
CA SER A 45 6.39 12.56 -9.95
C SER A 45 6.88 13.81 -9.19
N SER A 46 8.08 13.77 -8.62
CA SER A 46 8.59 14.80 -7.71
C SER A 46 9.57 15.76 -8.40
N PRO A 47 9.27 17.06 -8.49
CA PRO A 47 10.26 18.08 -8.88
C PRO A 47 11.47 18.11 -7.95
N GLY A 48 11.35 17.54 -6.73
CA GLY A 48 12.45 17.34 -5.78
C GLY A 48 13.62 16.54 -6.36
N ASP A 49 13.42 15.78 -7.45
CA ASP A 49 14.47 15.03 -8.13
C ASP A 49 15.26 15.85 -9.16
N LEU A 50 14.86 17.10 -9.42
CA LEU A 50 15.65 18.06 -10.21
C LEU A 50 16.84 18.56 -9.40
N ARG A 51 17.76 17.66 -9.05
CA ARG A 51 19.00 17.93 -8.30
C ARG A 51 20.20 17.46 -9.10
N GLN A 52 21.32 18.14 -8.95
CA GLN A 52 22.52 17.88 -9.75
C GLN A 52 23.12 16.48 -9.51
N ASP A 53 23.03 15.97 -8.27
CA ASP A 53 23.48 14.62 -7.87
C ASP A 53 22.65 13.49 -8.50
N ILE A 54 21.37 13.76 -8.81
CA ILE A 54 20.47 12.85 -9.52
C ILE A 54 20.65 12.99 -11.03
N LEU A 55 20.50 14.19 -11.58
CA LEU A 55 20.49 14.44 -13.03
C LEU A 55 21.78 13.99 -13.73
N ARG A 56 22.94 14.03 -13.05
CA ARG A 56 24.21 13.53 -13.59
C ARG A 56 24.20 12.05 -13.97
N ASN A 57 23.26 11.27 -13.43
CA ASN A 57 23.13 9.83 -13.70
C ASN A 57 22.31 9.53 -14.97
N TYR A 58 21.75 10.58 -15.60
CA TYR A 58 20.87 10.48 -16.76
C TYR A 58 21.46 11.21 -17.98
N ASP A 59 21.10 10.72 -19.17
CA ASP A 59 21.49 11.33 -20.44
C ASP A 59 20.50 12.37 -20.92
N ALA A 60 19.24 12.20 -20.52
CA ALA A 60 18.11 13.02 -20.90
C ALA A 60 17.11 13.20 -19.75
N LEU A 61 16.38 14.31 -19.77
CA LEU A 61 15.19 14.56 -18.97
C LEU A 61 13.99 14.72 -19.91
N MET A 62 12.96 13.89 -19.73
CA MET A 62 11.64 14.07 -20.32
C MET A 62 10.70 14.68 -19.27
N LEU A 63 9.92 15.69 -19.67
CA LEU A 63 8.97 16.37 -18.80
C LEU A 63 7.57 16.28 -19.42
N TYR A 64 6.64 15.71 -18.67
CA TYR A 64 5.22 15.63 -19.03
C TYR A 64 4.38 15.82 -17.76
N ALA A 65 4.11 17.07 -17.41
CA ALA A 65 3.51 17.46 -16.14
C ALA A 65 2.94 18.88 -16.20
N ASN A 66 2.30 19.32 -15.12
CA ASN A 66 1.83 20.70 -14.90
C ASN A 66 2.34 21.26 -13.55
N HIS A 67 3.62 21.07 -13.25
CA HIS A 67 4.23 21.67 -12.05
C HIS A 67 4.39 23.17 -12.24
N ASP A 68 3.55 23.99 -11.62
CA ASP A 68 3.54 25.44 -11.86
C ASP A 68 4.83 26.14 -11.40
N GLU A 69 5.41 25.66 -10.30
CA GLU A 69 6.57 26.28 -9.66
C GLU A 69 7.80 25.37 -9.63
N ILE A 70 8.97 26.00 -9.71
CA ILE A 70 10.28 25.40 -9.46
C ILE A 70 11.06 26.26 -8.48
N SER A 71 11.81 25.65 -7.57
CA SER A 71 12.75 26.39 -6.71
C SER A 71 13.97 26.86 -7.51
N GLU A 72 14.68 27.88 -6.99
CA GLU A 72 15.88 28.40 -7.65
C GLU A 72 16.97 27.33 -7.83
N ASP A 73 17.17 26.47 -6.83
CA ASP A 73 18.16 25.40 -6.87
C ASP A 73 17.81 24.32 -7.90
N GLN A 74 16.53 23.94 -7.98
CA GLN A 74 16.05 23.00 -9.01
C GLN A 74 16.17 23.59 -10.41
N ALA A 75 15.79 24.86 -10.60
CA ALA A 75 15.94 25.55 -11.87
C ALA A 75 17.41 25.63 -12.28
N LYS A 76 18.31 25.95 -11.34
CA LYS A 76 19.76 25.95 -11.58
C LYS A 76 20.28 24.58 -11.97
N ALA A 77 19.84 23.51 -11.30
CA ALA A 77 20.24 22.15 -11.63
C ALA A 77 19.80 21.75 -13.05
N LEU A 78 18.54 22.01 -13.40
CA LEU A 78 18.00 21.77 -14.75
C LEU A 78 18.77 22.55 -15.82
N LEU A 79 18.92 23.87 -15.65
CA LEU A 79 19.63 24.72 -16.60
C LEU A 79 21.10 24.26 -16.77
N THR A 80 21.76 23.87 -15.67
CA THR A 80 23.14 23.37 -15.70
C THR A 80 23.23 22.04 -16.44
N PHE A 81 22.34 21.11 -16.14
CA PHE A 81 22.27 19.80 -16.81
C PHE A 81 22.17 19.96 -18.33
N VAL A 82 21.23 20.77 -18.82
CA VAL A 82 21.09 20.97 -20.27
C VAL A 82 22.30 21.72 -20.83
N LYS A 83 22.74 22.80 -20.18
CA LYS A 83 23.90 23.59 -20.62
C LYS A 83 25.17 22.73 -20.78
N GLU A 84 25.34 21.71 -19.96
CA GLU A 84 26.51 20.82 -19.96
C GLU A 84 26.39 19.64 -20.96
N GLY A 85 25.26 19.47 -21.63
CA GLY A 85 25.06 18.44 -22.66
C GLY A 85 24.00 17.38 -22.30
N GLY A 86 23.19 17.61 -21.27
CA GLY A 86 21.96 16.86 -21.04
C GLY A 86 20.91 17.17 -22.12
N ALA A 87 20.18 16.16 -22.56
CA ALA A 87 19.05 16.36 -23.46
C ALA A 87 17.80 16.74 -22.65
N PHE A 88 16.98 17.67 -23.17
CA PHE A 88 15.72 18.04 -22.52
C PHE A 88 14.56 17.93 -23.49
N ILE A 89 13.52 17.20 -23.09
CA ILE A 89 12.39 16.85 -23.94
C ILE A 89 11.09 17.18 -23.17
N PRO A 90 10.64 18.44 -23.18
CA PRO A 90 9.33 18.80 -22.67
C PRO A 90 8.24 18.42 -23.68
N ILE A 91 7.15 17.84 -23.21
CA ILE A 91 6.06 17.30 -24.02
C ILE A 91 4.75 17.94 -23.58
N HIS A 92 3.98 18.44 -24.54
CA HIS A 92 2.60 18.91 -24.39
C HIS A 92 2.43 19.90 -23.22
N SER A 93 1.87 19.40 -22.10
CA SER A 93 1.59 20.14 -20.87
C SER A 93 2.83 20.76 -20.23
N ALA A 94 4.03 20.30 -20.58
CA ALA A 94 5.29 20.83 -20.08
C ALA A 94 5.50 22.32 -20.36
N SER A 95 4.86 22.91 -21.38
CA SER A 95 4.88 24.36 -21.61
C SER A 95 4.12 25.16 -20.53
N TYR A 96 3.31 24.50 -19.70
CA TYR A 96 2.71 25.05 -18.49
C TYR A 96 3.62 24.95 -17.26
N CYS A 97 4.70 24.17 -17.30
CA CYS A 97 5.54 23.99 -16.12
C CYS A 97 6.40 25.23 -15.82
N PHE A 98 6.69 25.42 -14.52
CA PHE A 98 7.75 26.27 -14.00
C PHE A 98 7.62 27.74 -14.41
N ARG A 99 6.38 28.25 -14.48
CA ARG A 99 6.03 29.58 -14.99
C ARG A 99 6.62 30.70 -14.14
N ASN A 100 6.96 30.41 -12.89
CA ASN A 100 7.66 31.31 -11.98
C ASN A 100 9.13 31.58 -12.38
N SER A 101 9.71 30.81 -13.32
CA SER A 101 11.10 30.97 -13.76
C SER A 101 11.20 31.30 -15.24
N GLU A 102 11.41 32.59 -15.56
CA GLU A 102 11.56 33.05 -16.95
C GLU A 102 12.68 32.32 -17.71
N LYS A 103 13.76 31.93 -17.01
CA LYS A 103 14.88 31.20 -17.61
C LYS A 103 14.51 29.79 -18.02
N VAL A 104 13.65 29.12 -17.25
CA VAL A 104 13.19 27.75 -17.57
C VAL A 104 12.13 27.80 -18.67
N VAL A 105 11.25 28.80 -18.66
CA VAL A 105 10.33 29.07 -19.77
C VAL A 105 11.10 29.31 -21.08
N ASP A 106 12.15 30.14 -21.07
CA ASP A 106 13.00 30.35 -22.25
C ASP A 106 13.71 29.07 -22.71
N LEU A 107 14.13 28.21 -21.75
CA LEU A 107 14.72 26.91 -22.06
C LEU A 107 13.74 25.98 -22.79
N ILE A 108 12.49 25.90 -22.33
CA ILE A 108 11.42 25.12 -23.01
C ILE A 108 11.17 25.68 -24.41
N GLY A 109 11.27 26.99 -24.57
CA GLY A 109 11.15 27.69 -25.85
C GLY A 109 9.79 28.34 -26.10
N GLY A 110 8.84 28.15 -25.18
CA GLY A 110 7.51 28.75 -25.20
C GLY A 110 6.76 28.49 -23.89
N GLN A 111 5.77 29.33 -23.58
CA GLN A 111 4.89 29.19 -22.43
C GLN A 111 3.46 28.96 -22.90
N PHE A 112 2.75 28.00 -22.29
CA PHE A 112 1.33 27.81 -22.53
C PHE A 112 0.54 29.10 -22.29
N ALA A 113 -0.38 29.45 -23.19
CA ALA A 113 -1.29 30.59 -23.05
C ALA A 113 -2.76 30.15 -22.94
N SER A 114 -3.24 29.35 -23.90
CA SER A 114 -4.61 28.87 -23.98
C SER A 114 -4.70 27.62 -24.85
N HIS A 115 -5.84 26.92 -24.82
CA HIS A 115 -6.15 25.86 -25.77
C HIS A 115 -7.66 25.77 -26.00
N ASP A 116 -8.04 25.13 -27.11
CA ASP A 116 -9.33 24.46 -27.30
C ASP A 116 -9.05 22.96 -27.51
N THR A 117 -9.94 22.21 -28.18
CA THR A 117 -9.70 20.82 -28.57
C THR A 117 -10.18 20.58 -30.00
N ALA A 118 -9.44 19.78 -30.76
CA ALA A 118 -9.84 19.42 -32.12
C ALA A 118 -9.14 18.14 -32.59
N THR A 119 -9.69 17.54 -33.65
CA THR A 119 -8.95 16.57 -34.46
C THR A 119 -8.25 17.31 -35.59
N PHE A 120 -6.93 17.32 -35.60
CA PHE A 120 -6.12 18.02 -36.58
C PHE A 120 -4.84 17.25 -36.92
N GLN A 121 -4.13 17.75 -37.93
CA GLN A 121 -2.83 17.25 -38.35
C GLN A 121 -1.83 18.40 -38.34
N ALA A 122 -0.81 18.33 -37.48
CA ALA A 122 0.28 19.30 -37.50
C ALA A 122 1.13 19.09 -38.76
N LYS A 123 1.44 20.17 -39.48
CA LYS A 123 2.16 20.17 -40.75
C LYS A 123 3.66 20.25 -40.54
N ILE A 124 4.42 19.36 -41.18
CA ILE A 124 5.88 19.39 -41.14
C ILE A 124 6.36 20.55 -42.03
N VAL A 125 7.12 21.48 -41.45
CA VAL A 125 7.67 22.64 -42.16
C VAL A 125 9.17 22.51 -42.46
N ASP A 126 9.88 21.65 -41.73
CA ASP A 126 11.27 21.29 -42.02
C ASP A 126 11.49 19.77 -41.88
N ALA A 127 11.17 19.03 -42.94
CA ALA A 127 11.39 17.58 -43.01
C ALA A 127 12.87 17.19 -43.12
N THR A 128 13.77 18.15 -43.41
CA THR A 128 15.20 17.87 -43.62
C THR A 128 16.01 17.92 -42.33
N HIS A 129 15.45 18.51 -41.28
CA HIS A 129 16.10 18.59 -39.98
C HIS A 129 16.35 17.18 -39.41
N PRO A 130 17.53 16.89 -38.81
CA PRO A 130 17.84 15.55 -38.32
C PRO A 130 16.88 15.01 -37.25
N ALA A 131 16.21 15.88 -36.49
CA ALA A 131 15.18 15.49 -35.52
C ALA A 131 13.86 15.01 -36.16
N MET A 132 13.71 15.13 -37.48
CA MET A 132 12.51 14.76 -38.23
C MET A 132 12.73 13.55 -39.16
N GLN A 133 13.83 12.80 -38.98
CA GLN A 133 14.19 11.71 -39.87
C GLN A 133 13.11 10.61 -39.89
N GLY A 134 12.43 10.49 -41.04
CA GLY A 134 11.36 9.50 -41.23
C GLY A 134 10.09 9.78 -40.41
N VAL A 135 9.94 10.98 -39.85
CA VAL A 135 8.70 11.40 -39.19
C VAL A 135 7.65 11.71 -40.24
N GLU A 136 6.45 11.17 -40.07
CA GLU A 136 5.31 11.41 -40.95
C GLU A 136 4.23 12.24 -40.24
N GLU A 137 3.46 13.00 -41.01
CA GLU A 137 2.31 13.74 -40.49
C GLU A 137 1.17 12.77 -40.14
N PHE A 138 0.59 12.90 -38.96
CA PHE A 138 -0.53 12.07 -38.52
C PHE A 138 -1.67 12.92 -37.97
N THR A 139 -2.89 12.43 -38.12
CA THR A 139 -4.08 13.04 -37.54
C THR A 139 -4.33 12.48 -36.16
N SER A 140 -4.51 13.36 -35.18
CA SER A 140 -4.94 12.98 -33.82
C SER A 140 -5.98 13.98 -33.31
N TRP A 141 -6.82 13.52 -32.39
CA TRP A 141 -7.50 14.45 -31.49
C TRP A 141 -6.49 14.89 -30.44
N ASP A 142 -6.39 16.19 -30.20
CA ASP A 142 -5.49 16.76 -29.18
C ASP A 142 -6.02 18.14 -28.73
N GLU A 143 -5.41 18.70 -27.69
CA GLU A 143 -5.66 20.10 -27.32
C GLU A 143 -4.95 21.02 -28.31
N THR A 144 -5.62 22.10 -28.71
CA THR A 144 -5.12 23.06 -29.70
C THR A 144 -4.35 24.20 -29.01
N TYR A 145 -3.14 23.89 -28.54
CA TYR A 145 -2.34 24.82 -27.74
C TYR A 145 -1.97 26.08 -28.52
N VAL A 146 -2.00 27.20 -27.81
CA VAL A 146 -1.45 28.49 -28.23
C VAL A 146 -0.38 28.88 -27.22
N HIS A 147 0.78 29.32 -27.72
CA HIS A 147 1.91 29.67 -26.89
C HIS A 147 2.16 31.19 -26.85
N THR A 148 2.64 31.65 -25.69
CA THR A 148 3.20 33.00 -25.49
C THR A 148 4.68 32.88 -25.12
N LYS A 149 5.38 34.03 -25.08
CA LYS A 149 6.82 34.09 -24.73
C LYS A 149 7.69 33.11 -25.54
N LEU A 150 7.39 32.92 -26.82
CA LEU A 150 8.20 32.10 -27.72
C LEU A 150 9.63 32.64 -27.74
N ALA A 151 10.60 31.75 -27.50
CA ALA A 151 12.00 32.11 -27.54
C ALA A 151 12.44 32.40 -28.98
N ARG A 152 13.34 33.37 -29.16
CA ARG A 152 13.72 33.86 -30.51
C ARG A 152 14.59 32.90 -31.29
N ASP A 153 15.15 31.90 -30.63
CA ASP A 153 16.15 30.95 -31.13
C ASP A 153 15.60 29.53 -31.28
N ILE A 154 14.28 29.35 -31.24
CA ILE A 154 13.65 28.08 -31.62
C ILE A 154 13.71 27.87 -33.14
N VAL A 155 13.83 26.62 -33.56
CA VAL A 155 13.66 26.19 -34.95
C VAL A 155 12.38 25.37 -35.01
N VAL A 156 11.36 25.89 -35.69
CA VAL A 156 10.06 25.24 -35.84
C VAL A 156 10.16 24.10 -36.84
N LEU A 157 9.69 22.92 -36.43
CA LEU A 157 9.70 21.69 -37.23
C LEU A 157 8.29 21.31 -37.70
N MET A 158 7.27 21.63 -36.90
CA MET A 158 5.86 21.44 -37.25
C MET A 158 5.01 22.63 -36.82
N GLU A 159 3.98 22.94 -37.61
CA GLU A 159 2.99 23.99 -37.37
C GLU A 159 1.57 23.43 -37.37
N ARG A 160 0.72 23.89 -36.44
CA ARG A 160 -0.73 23.71 -36.53
C ARG A 160 -1.31 24.87 -37.32
N GLN A 161 -2.19 24.58 -38.28
CA GLN A 161 -2.83 25.59 -39.13
C GLN A 161 -4.29 25.79 -38.71
N ASP A 162 -4.64 27.01 -38.31
CA ASP A 162 -6.01 27.46 -38.04
C ASP A 162 -6.38 28.57 -39.02
N GLY A 163 -6.93 28.20 -40.18
CA GLY A 163 -7.19 29.16 -41.24
C GLY A 163 -5.87 29.75 -41.78
N GLU A 164 -5.65 31.06 -41.62
CA GLU A 164 -4.40 31.74 -41.99
C GLU A 164 -3.36 31.78 -40.86
N GLU A 165 -3.75 31.47 -39.62
CA GLU A 165 -2.86 31.49 -38.47
C GLU A 165 -2.04 30.19 -38.39
N LYS A 166 -0.74 30.36 -38.09
CA LYS A 166 0.23 29.27 -37.98
C LYS A 166 0.81 29.28 -36.57
N GLU A 167 0.52 28.22 -35.83
CA GLU A 167 0.99 28.05 -34.46
C GLU A 167 2.15 27.05 -34.43
N PRO A 168 3.34 27.42 -33.94
CA PRO A 168 4.43 26.47 -33.72
C PRO A 168 3.98 25.33 -32.81
N TYR A 169 4.19 24.09 -33.25
CA TYR A 169 3.69 22.91 -32.56
C TYR A 169 4.80 21.94 -32.16
N THR A 170 5.83 21.83 -32.98
CA THR A 170 7.05 21.08 -32.65
C THR A 170 8.24 21.96 -32.97
N TRP A 171 9.21 22.07 -32.05
CA TRP A 171 10.42 22.84 -32.28
C TRP A 171 11.63 22.26 -31.57
N VAL A 172 12.80 22.75 -31.98
CA VAL A 172 14.07 22.46 -31.33
C VAL A 172 14.81 23.73 -30.95
N LYS A 173 15.66 23.64 -29.93
CA LYS A 173 16.51 24.73 -29.47
C LYS A 173 17.87 24.21 -28.99
N ALA A 174 18.94 24.94 -29.27
CA ALA A 174 20.25 24.67 -28.69
C ALA A 174 20.41 25.43 -27.37
N TYR A 175 21.00 24.82 -26.35
CA TYR A 175 21.27 25.49 -25.07
C TYR A 175 22.60 25.04 -24.48
N GLY A 176 23.62 25.91 -24.56
CA GLY A 176 24.99 25.54 -24.20
C GLY A 176 25.51 24.41 -25.09
N LYS A 177 25.86 23.27 -24.48
CA LYS A 177 26.24 22.03 -25.18
C LYS A 177 25.06 21.07 -25.38
N GLY A 178 23.94 21.30 -24.72
CA GLY A 178 22.74 20.47 -24.82
C GLY A 178 21.76 20.98 -25.86
N ARG A 179 20.68 20.23 -25.99
CA ARG A 179 19.64 20.42 -27.02
C ARG A 179 18.28 20.16 -26.38
N VAL A 180 17.30 20.93 -26.82
CA VAL A 180 15.91 20.87 -26.36
C VAL A 180 15.03 20.50 -27.56
N PHE A 181 14.16 19.52 -27.39
CA PHE A 181 13.12 19.15 -28.36
C PHE A 181 11.77 19.27 -27.67
N TYR A 182 10.85 20.06 -28.22
CA TYR A 182 9.50 20.21 -27.70
C TYR A 182 8.47 19.82 -28.75
N THR A 183 7.38 19.21 -28.31
CA THR A 183 6.15 19.06 -29.09
C THR A 183 4.94 19.37 -28.22
N ALA A 184 3.97 20.10 -28.76
CA ALA A 184 2.68 20.38 -28.14
C ALA A 184 1.67 19.24 -28.33
N LEU A 185 2.00 18.20 -29.09
CA LEU A 185 1.18 16.98 -29.21
C LEU A 185 1.36 16.10 -27.97
N GLY A 186 0.30 15.40 -27.56
CA GLY A 186 0.39 14.34 -26.56
C GLY A 186 -0.52 14.50 -25.34
N HIS A 187 -1.74 14.99 -25.50
CA HIS A 187 -2.70 15.10 -24.39
C HIS A 187 -3.06 13.77 -23.72
N ASP A 188 -3.41 12.75 -24.53
CA ASP A 188 -3.92 11.48 -24.00
C ASP A 188 -3.59 10.25 -24.88
N GLU A 189 -4.15 9.10 -24.51
CA GLU A 189 -3.90 7.81 -25.15
C GLU A 189 -4.15 7.82 -26.65
N ARG A 190 -5.02 8.70 -27.18
CA ARG A 190 -5.31 8.78 -28.62
C ARG A 190 -4.11 9.26 -29.41
N THR A 191 -3.27 10.11 -28.81
CA THR A 191 -1.98 10.54 -29.39
C THR A 191 -0.87 9.58 -28.97
N TRP A 192 -0.79 9.20 -27.69
CA TRP A 192 0.28 8.34 -27.16
C TRP A 192 0.32 6.92 -27.77
N SER A 193 -0.82 6.39 -28.21
CA SER A 193 -0.91 5.08 -28.88
C SER A 193 -0.50 5.10 -30.36
N LYS A 194 -0.20 6.27 -30.95
CA LYS A 194 0.17 6.39 -32.36
C LYS A 194 1.64 6.05 -32.59
N PRO A 195 1.96 5.09 -33.48
CA PRO A 195 3.35 4.80 -33.85
C PRO A 195 4.10 6.04 -34.35
N GLU A 196 3.42 6.93 -35.07
CA GLU A 196 4.00 8.15 -35.61
C GLU A 196 4.39 9.15 -34.51
N PHE A 197 3.61 9.23 -33.43
CA PHE A 197 3.94 10.07 -32.27
C PHE A 197 5.11 9.49 -31.47
N ILE A 198 5.11 8.18 -31.24
CA ILE A 198 6.24 7.49 -30.59
C ILE A 198 7.53 7.71 -31.40
N HIS A 199 7.45 7.60 -32.73
CA HIS A 199 8.60 7.85 -33.61
C HIS A 199 9.05 9.32 -33.58
N LEU A 200 8.13 10.29 -33.53
CA LEU A 200 8.45 11.70 -33.34
C LEU A 200 9.25 11.93 -32.05
N LEU A 201 8.79 11.37 -30.92
CA LEU A 201 9.49 11.46 -29.64
C LEU A 201 10.86 10.77 -29.68
N GLU A 202 10.98 9.63 -30.35
CA GLU A 202 12.25 8.92 -30.53
C GLU A 202 13.27 9.78 -31.29
N GLN A 203 12.89 10.34 -32.44
CA GLN A 203 13.80 11.15 -33.25
C GLN A 203 14.18 12.45 -32.54
N GLY A 204 13.22 13.09 -31.87
CA GLY A 204 13.47 14.26 -31.02
C GLY A 204 14.49 13.95 -29.91
N LEU A 205 14.31 12.85 -29.19
CA LEU A 205 15.24 12.39 -28.16
C LEU A 205 16.63 12.08 -28.75
N ARG A 206 16.72 11.30 -29.84
CA ARG A 206 17.99 10.93 -30.47
C ARG A 206 18.78 12.16 -30.92
N TRP A 207 18.09 13.14 -31.51
CA TRP A 207 18.73 14.41 -31.88
C TRP A 207 19.18 15.20 -30.65
N ALA A 208 18.35 15.25 -29.60
CA ALA A 208 18.63 16.00 -28.39
C ALA A 208 19.81 15.42 -27.57
N LEU A 209 20.01 14.10 -27.61
CA LEU A 209 21.17 13.42 -27.00
C LEU A 209 22.51 13.90 -27.58
N GLY A 210 22.52 14.39 -28.82
CA GLY A 210 23.72 14.80 -29.52
C GLY A 210 24.53 13.61 -30.07
N GLU A 211 25.42 13.92 -31.02
CA GLU A 211 26.13 12.91 -31.83
C GLU A 211 26.87 11.87 -31.00
N ARG A 212 27.63 12.29 -29.98
CA ARG A 212 28.45 11.38 -29.17
C ARG A 212 27.63 10.31 -28.42
N LYS A 213 26.48 10.69 -27.85
CA LYS A 213 25.60 9.77 -27.12
C LYS A 213 24.79 8.90 -28.08
N ALA A 214 24.32 9.49 -29.19
CA ALA A 214 23.64 8.76 -30.26
C ALA A 214 24.55 7.69 -30.89
N GLU A 215 25.82 7.99 -31.14
CA GLU A 215 26.81 7.02 -31.61
C GLU A 215 27.05 5.89 -30.59
N ALA A 216 27.14 6.19 -29.30
CA ALA A 216 27.30 5.17 -28.26
C ALA A 216 26.10 4.23 -28.17
N LEU A 217 24.89 4.76 -28.30
CA LEU A 217 23.66 3.95 -28.38
C LEU A 217 23.64 3.10 -29.65
N ALA A 218 24.01 3.66 -30.81
CA ALA A 218 24.04 2.93 -32.08
C ALA A 218 25.08 1.79 -32.06
N ASN A 219 26.21 1.99 -31.37
CA ASN A 219 27.28 1.00 -31.25
C ASN A 219 27.02 -0.05 -30.15
N LEU A 220 25.89 0.02 -29.43
CA LEU A 220 25.55 -0.92 -28.35
C LEU A 220 25.49 -2.38 -28.84
N ASN A 221 25.25 -2.60 -30.14
CA ASN A 221 25.18 -3.92 -30.77
C ASN A 221 24.23 -4.86 -30.01
N LEU A 222 22.99 -4.42 -29.80
CA LEU A 222 21.95 -5.24 -29.21
C LEU A 222 21.69 -6.47 -30.10
N PRO A 223 21.56 -7.67 -29.53
CA PRO A 223 21.33 -8.89 -30.30
C PRO A 223 19.98 -8.82 -31.03
N GLU A 224 19.93 -9.18 -32.31
CA GLU A 224 18.67 -9.27 -33.04
C GLU A 224 17.80 -10.38 -32.47
N LEU A 225 16.49 -10.11 -32.35
CA LEU A 225 15.53 -11.09 -31.86
C LEU A 225 14.94 -11.86 -33.04
N GLU A 226 15.22 -13.16 -33.11
CA GLU A 226 14.69 -14.04 -34.14
C GLU A 226 13.35 -14.65 -33.70
N TYR A 227 12.39 -14.71 -34.62
CA TYR A 227 11.04 -15.19 -34.36
C TYR A 227 10.64 -16.31 -35.33
N SER A 228 9.95 -17.33 -34.82
CA SER A 228 9.38 -18.41 -35.62
C SER A 228 7.94 -18.73 -35.22
N GLU A 229 7.19 -19.35 -36.12
CA GLU A 229 5.84 -19.83 -35.81
C GLU A 229 5.90 -21.04 -34.87
N ALA A 230 5.07 -21.03 -33.83
CA ALA A 230 4.89 -22.17 -32.93
C ALA A 230 3.48 -22.19 -32.34
N LYS A 231 3.06 -23.34 -31.80
CA LYS A 231 1.77 -23.46 -31.10
C LYS A 231 1.90 -22.84 -29.70
N ILE A 232 1.62 -21.54 -29.60
CA ILE A 232 1.67 -20.76 -28.36
C ILE A 232 0.24 -20.46 -27.89
N PRO A 233 -0.08 -20.59 -26.59
CA PRO A 233 -1.37 -20.13 -26.08
C PRO A 233 -1.51 -18.61 -26.27
N ASN A 234 -2.56 -18.18 -26.97
CA ASN A 234 -2.83 -16.76 -27.23
C ASN A 234 -3.76 -16.19 -26.13
N TYR A 235 -3.22 -16.04 -24.92
CA TYR A 235 -3.95 -15.60 -23.73
C TYR A 235 -4.72 -14.28 -23.93
N GLU A 236 -4.06 -13.29 -24.57
CA GLU A 236 -4.59 -11.93 -24.78
C GLU A 236 -5.36 -11.76 -26.09
N GLN A 237 -5.57 -12.84 -26.86
CA GLN A 237 -6.23 -12.80 -28.17
C GLN A 237 -5.58 -11.80 -29.15
N ARG A 238 -4.25 -11.72 -29.14
CA ARG A 238 -3.47 -10.84 -30.03
C ARG A 238 -3.69 -11.18 -31.51
N ASN A 239 -3.71 -10.15 -32.35
CA ASN A 239 -3.74 -10.28 -33.81
C ASN A 239 -2.66 -9.37 -34.43
N PRO A 240 -1.61 -9.92 -35.06
CA PRO A 240 -1.36 -11.36 -35.26
C PRO A 240 -1.09 -12.12 -33.95
N PRO A 241 -1.27 -13.46 -33.92
CA PRO A 241 -0.95 -14.27 -32.75
C PRO A 241 0.54 -14.17 -32.37
N PRO A 242 0.90 -14.44 -31.11
CA PRO A 242 2.29 -14.39 -30.66
C PRO A 242 3.17 -15.39 -31.43
N MET A 243 4.42 -15.00 -31.68
CA MET A 243 5.46 -15.83 -32.29
C MET A 243 6.47 -16.28 -31.22
N LEU A 244 7.19 -17.37 -31.48
CA LEU A 244 8.23 -17.88 -30.60
C LEU A 244 9.52 -17.11 -30.83
N GLN A 245 10.00 -16.39 -29.80
CA GLN A 245 11.34 -15.82 -29.82
C GLN A 245 12.38 -16.94 -29.64
N ALA A 246 13.44 -16.96 -30.43
CA ALA A 246 14.61 -17.81 -30.17
C ALA A 246 15.29 -17.40 -28.85
N PRO A 247 15.81 -18.37 -28.07
CA PRO A 247 16.57 -18.06 -26.86
C PRO A 247 17.90 -17.38 -27.23
N LEU A 248 18.33 -16.44 -26.39
CA LEU A 248 19.62 -15.76 -26.48
C LEU A 248 20.63 -16.43 -25.55
N THR A 249 21.94 -16.23 -25.80
CA THR A 249 22.97 -16.52 -24.80
C THR A 249 22.85 -15.61 -23.59
N ALA A 250 23.41 -15.99 -22.44
CA ALA A 250 23.39 -15.17 -21.22
C ALA A 250 23.94 -13.76 -21.45
N GLU A 251 25.09 -13.62 -22.11
CA GLU A 251 25.69 -12.33 -22.43
C GLU A 251 24.79 -11.47 -23.34
N ALA A 252 24.15 -12.08 -24.34
CA ALA A 252 23.28 -11.39 -25.28
C ALA A 252 21.98 -10.90 -24.58
N SER A 253 21.35 -11.77 -23.80
CA SER A 253 20.15 -11.43 -23.03
C SER A 253 20.41 -10.34 -21.99
N GLN A 254 21.54 -10.39 -21.29
CA GLN A 254 21.91 -9.40 -20.28
C GLN A 254 21.99 -7.96 -20.85
N LYS A 255 22.40 -7.80 -22.11
CA LYS A 255 22.42 -6.49 -22.81
C LYS A 255 21.02 -5.89 -23.02
N ARG A 256 19.96 -6.70 -22.87
CA ARG A 256 18.55 -6.31 -23.04
C ARG A 256 17.82 -6.07 -21.71
N ILE A 257 18.55 -6.10 -20.59
CA ILE A 257 18.02 -5.91 -19.24
C ILE A 257 18.30 -4.49 -18.74
N GLN A 258 17.26 -3.78 -18.33
CA GLN A 258 17.36 -2.51 -17.65
C GLN A 258 17.59 -2.72 -16.15
N ILE A 259 18.48 -1.90 -15.59
CA ILE A 259 18.72 -1.76 -14.15
C ILE A 259 18.81 -0.27 -13.78
N PRO A 260 18.61 0.11 -12.50
CA PRO A 260 18.74 1.49 -12.06
C PRO A 260 20.15 2.07 -12.28
N PRO A 261 20.27 3.39 -12.41
CA PRO A 261 21.59 4.05 -12.43
C PRO A 261 22.37 3.82 -11.14
N GLY A 262 23.70 3.65 -11.26
CA GLY A 262 24.59 3.39 -10.13
C GLY A 262 24.65 1.91 -9.70
N PHE A 263 24.07 1.02 -10.49
CA PHE A 263 24.14 -0.42 -10.29
C PHE A 263 24.75 -1.12 -11.49
N SER A 264 25.28 -2.31 -11.22
CA SER A 264 25.82 -3.26 -12.18
C SER A 264 25.15 -4.62 -12.00
N LEU A 265 24.62 -5.18 -13.09
CA LEU A 265 24.15 -6.57 -13.13
C LEU A 265 25.35 -7.46 -13.53
N LYS A 266 25.66 -8.48 -12.72
CA LYS A 266 26.73 -9.45 -12.95
C LYS A 266 26.13 -10.84 -13.12
N LEU A 267 26.60 -11.59 -14.09
CA LEU A 267 26.23 -13.00 -14.26
C LEU A 267 27.10 -13.83 -13.31
N PHE A 268 26.49 -14.64 -12.46
CA PHE A 268 27.20 -15.54 -11.54
C PHE A 268 27.29 -16.96 -12.08
N ALA A 269 26.20 -17.48 -12.64
CA ALA A 269 26.15 -18.80 -13.25
C ALA A 269 25.05 -18.84 -14.33
N SER A 270 25.23 -19.68 -15.35
CA SER A 270 24.24 -19.93 -16.40
C SER A 270 24.31 -21.37 -16.90
N GLU A 271 23.41 -21.74 -17.80
CA GLU A 271 23.57 -22.94 -18.62
C GLU A 271 24.94 -23.05 -19.30
N PRO A 272 25.52 -24.26 -19.46
CA PRO A 272 24.98 -25.57 -19.07
C PRO A 272 25.29 -25.98 -17.61
N ASP A 273 26.04 -25.18 -16.85
CA ASP A 273 26.48 -25.54 -15.50
C ASP A 273 25.30 -25.60 -14.52
N ILE A 274 24.27 -24.79 -14.76
CA ILE A 274 22.99 -24.84 -14.06
C ILE A 274 21.81 -24.90 -15.03
N PHE A 275 20.64 -25.27 -14.53
CA PHE A 275 19.37 -25.17 -15.27
C PHE A 275 18.19 -24.97 -14.32
N LYS A 276 17.21 -24.17 -14.77
CA LYS A 276 15.91 -23.91 -14.13
C LYS A 276 15.96 -23.78 -12.59
N PRO A 277 16.66 -22.75 -12.07
CA PRO A 277 16.82 -22.52 -10.64
C PRO A 277 15.51 -22.03 -9.99
N ILE A 278 14.91 -22.79 -9.07
CA ILE A 278 13.62 -22.41 -8.45
C ILE A 278 13.77 -21.71 -7.08
N SER A 279 14.81 -22.05 -6.32
CA SER A 279 15.10 -21.47 -5.00
C SER A 279 16.58 -21.62 -4.69
N ALA A 280 17.12 -20.71 -3.88
CA ALA A 280 18.46 -20.80 -3.32
C ALA A 280 18.42 -20.55 -1.81
N ALA A 281 19.47 -20.96 -1.13
CA ALA A 281 19.78 -20.60 0.25
C ALA A 281 21.30 -20.42 0.38
N TRP A 282 21.74 -19.76 1.44
CA TRP A 282 23.16 -19.50 1.68
C TRP A 282 23.60 -20.16 2.99
N ASP A 283 24.73 -20.85 2.97
CA ASP A 283 25.29 -21.41 4.20
C ASP A 283 26.08 -20.35 5.00
N GLU A 284 26.44 -20.66 6.25
CA GLU A 284 27.23 -19.76 7.09
C GLU A 284 28.67 -19.51 6.60
N ARG A 285 29.09 -20.16 5.50
CA ARG A 285 30.37 -19.92 4.82
C ARG A 285 30.20 -18.96 3.62
N GLY A 286 28.97 -18.56 3.31
CA GLY A 286 28.63 -17.67 2.20
C GLY A 286 28.56 -18.37 0.84
N ARG A 287 28.42 -19.71 0.81
CA ARG A 287 28.25 -20.46 -0.45
C ARG A 287 26.77 -20.52 -0.82
N MET A 288 26.47 -20.44 -2.11
CA MET A 288 25.08 -20.59 -2.59
C MET A 288 24.75 -22.06 -2.73
N TRP A 289 23.63 -22.47 -2.14
CA TRP A 289 23.00 -23.76 -2.38
C TRP A 289 21.82 -23.51 -3.30
N LEU A 290 21.84 -24.11 -4.48
CA LEU A 290 20.88 -23.93 -5.55
C LEU A 290 19.99 -25.15 -5.69
N LEU A 291 18.69 -24.93 -5.75
CA LEU A 291 17.70 -25.96 -6.00
C LEU A 291 17.28 -25.91 -7.48
N GLU A 292 17.63 -26.95 -8.22
CA GLU A 292 17.38 -27.07 -9.67
C GLU A 292 16.21 -28.02 -9.91
N THR A 293 15.27 -27.62 -10.78
CA THR A 293 14.10 -28.46 -11.09
C THR A 293 13.92 -28.74 -12.59
N LYS A 294 14.17 -29.98 -12.97
CA LYS A 294 13.84 -30.54 -14.28
C LYS A 294 12.40 -31.05 -14.32
N ASP A 295 11.94 -31.61 -13.20
CA ASP A 295 10.67 -32.33 -13.12
C ASP A 295 9.47 -31.37 -13.06
N TYR A 296 9.63 -30.19 -12.44
CA TYR A 296 8.58 -29.19 -12.37
C TYR A 296 8.10 -28.76 -13.77
N PRO A 297 6.79 -28.59 -14.02
CA PRO A 297 5.70 -28.75 -13.07
C PRO A 297 4.99 -30.11 -13.12
N ASN A 298 5.34 -31.03 -14.03
CA ASN A 298 4.50 -32.18 -14.38
C ASN A 298 5.13 -33.56 -14.12
N GLU A 299 6.43 -33.68 -13.88
CA GLU A 299 7.07 -34.99 -13.67
C GLU A 299 7.13 -35.32 -12.17
N ILE A 300 5.98 -35.31 -11.49
CA ILE A 300 5.92 -35.68 -10.06
C ILE A 300 6.24 -37.17 -9.92
N ASP A 301 7.33 -37.48 -9.23
CA ASP A 301 7.67 -38.86 -8.91
C ASP A 301 7.01 -39.32 -7.61
N THR A 302 6.31 -40.45 -7.69
CA THR A 302 5.70 -41.10 -6.54
C THR A 302 6.53 -42.27 -6.01
N VAL A 303 7.62 -42.63 -6.69
CA VAL A 303 8.57 -43.67 -6.30
C VAL A 303 9.84 -43.01 -5.77
N GLU A 304 10.22 -43.34 -4.55
CA GLU A 304 11.41 -42.76 -3.94
C GLU A 304 12.68 -43.04 -4.76
N GLY A 305 13.51 -42.00 -4.96
CA GLY A 305 14.81 -42.11 -5.58
C GLY A 305 14.82 -42.08 -7.12
N GLN A 306 13.69 -41.77 -7.76
CA GLN A 306 13.56 -41.76 -9.23
C GLN A 306 13.44 -40.35 -9.83
N GLY A 307 13.29 -39.31 -9.00
CA GLY A 307 13.27 -37.92 -9.46
C GLY A 307 14.61 -37.46 -10.06
N HIS A 308 14.58 -36.33 -10.76
CA HIS A 308 15.74 -35.76 -11.46
C HIS A 308 16.17 -34.39 -10.94
N ASP A 309 15.49 -33.90 -9.89
CA ASP A 309 15.79 -32.62 -9.27
C ASP A 309 16.91 -32.77 -8.24
N ARG A 310 17.65 -31.68 -8.00
CA ARG A 310 18.87 -31.73 -7.18
C ARG A 310 19.13 -30.42 -6.43
N ILE A 311 19.96 -30.51 -5.40
CA ILE A 311 20.58 -29.39 -4.71
C ILE A 311 22.06 -29.37 -5.07
N LYS A 312 22.55 -28.21 -5.50
CA LYS A 312 23.94 -28.00 -5.93
C LYS A 312 24.56 -26.84 -5.15
N ILE A 313 25.77 -27.00 -4.66
CA ILE A 313 26.56 -25.94 -4.03
C ILE A 313 27.39 -25.25 -5.12
N LEU A 314 27.27 -23.94 -5.20
CA LEU A 314 27.98 -23.07 -6.14
C LEU A 314 29.00 -22.23 -5.36
N GLU A 315 30.25 -22.28 -5.82
CA GLU A 315 31.37 -21.56 -5.21
C GLU A 315 32.12 -20.75 -6.28
N ASP A 316 32.51 -19.55 -5.89
CA ASP A 316 33.51 -18.71 -6.57
C ASP A 316 34.83 -18.90 -5.80
N THR A 317 35.75 -19.69 -6.36
CA THR A 317 36.99 -20.10 -5.67
C THR A 317 38.17 -19.21 -6.01
N ASP A 318 38.08 -18.38 -7.05
CA ASP A 318 39.12 -17.42 -7.43
C ASP A 318 38.79 -15.95 -7.11
N GLY A 319 37.54 -15.66 -6.71
CA GLY A 319 37.06 -14.38 -6.24
C GLY A 319 36.69 -13.40 -7.35
N ASP A 320 36.47 -13.85 -8.58
CA ASP A 320 36.10 -13.00 -9.72
C ASP A 320 34.61 -12.62 -9.78
N GLY A 321 33.80 -13.21 -8.91
CA GLY A 321 32.36 -13.01 -8.82
C GLY A 321 31.53 -13.95 -9.71
N VAL A 322 32.13 -15.00 -10.26
CA VAL A 322 31.51 -16.05 -11.09
C VAL A 322 31.71 -17.41 -10.41
N ALA A 323 30.69 -18.27 -10.45
CA ALA A 323 30.84 -19.63 -9.92
C ALA A 323 31.74 -20.46 -10.83
N ASP A 324 32.76 -21.09 -10.26
CA ASP A 324 33.72 -21.96 -10.96
C ASP A 324 33.72 -23.41 -10.45
N LYS A 325 33.12 -23.64 -9.28
CA LYS A 325 33.00 -24.97 -8.66
C LYS A 325 31.56 -25.30 -8.32
N PHE A 326 31.18 -26.52 -8.67
CA PHE A 326 29.82 -27.03 -8.59
C PHE A 326 29.82 -28.42 -7.93
N THR A 327 29.21 -28.54 -6.75
CA THR A 327 29.12 -29.80 -6.00
C THR A 327 27.65 -30.22 -5.89
N VAL A 328 27.30 -31.46 -6.24
CA VAL A 328 25.93 -31.96 -6.02
C VAL A 328 25.82 -32.44 -4.58
N PHE A 329 25.07 -31.70 -3.76
CA PHE A 329 24.84 -32.05 -2.35
C PHE A 329 23.81 -33.17 -2.22
N ALA A 330 22.70 -33.08 -2.96
CA ALA A 330 21.66 -34.09 -2.97
C ALA A 330 21.02 -34.17 -4.35
N ASP A 331 20.70 -35.38 -4.80
CA ASP A 331 19.98 -35.65 -6.04
C ASP A 331 18.75 -36.52 -5.79
N HIS A 332 18.09 -36.95 -6.87
CA HIS A 332 16.91 -37.80 -6.83
C HIS A 332 15.73 -37.21 -6.02
N LEU A 333 15.62 -35.87 -6.03
CA LEU A 333 14.49 -35.13 -5.50
C LEU A 333 13.38 -35.04 -6.56
N SER A 334 12.14 -34.82 -6.12
CA SER A 334 10.97 -34.74 -7.00
C SER A 334 10.18 -33.46 -6.73
N VAL A 335 10.34 -32.47 -7.60
CA VAL A 335 9.64 -31.17 -7.53
C VAL A 335 9.81 -30.48 -6.17
N PRO A 336 11.06 -30.34 -5.64
CA PRO A 336 11.28 -29.50 -4.49
C PRO A 336 11.08 -28.02 -4.85
N THR A 337 10.64 -27.21 -3.89
CA THR A 337 10.22 -25.81 -4.12
C THR A 337 10.97 -24.78 -3.30
N SER A 338 11.58 -25.18 -2.17
CA SER A 338 12.41 -24.31 -1.33
C SER A 338 13.21 -25.12 -0.31
N MET A 339 14.18 -24.49 0.34
CA MET A 339 14.98 -25.12 1.40
C MET A 339 15.48 -24.10 2.42
N VAL A 340 15.85 -24.57 3.62
CA VAL A 340 16.36 -23.74 4.72
C VAL A 340 17.34 -24.52 5.60
N PHE A 341 18.43 -23.89 6.04
CA PHE A 341 19.40 -24.49 6.95
C PHE A 341 18.85 -24.62 8.38
N SER A 342 19.08 -25.78 8.98
CA SER A 342 18.63 -26.10 10.33
C SER A 342 19.35 -27.34 10.87
N ASN A 343 19.67 -27.38 12.16
CA ASN A 343 20.21 -28.55 12.88
C ASN A 343 21.44 -29.21 12.20
N GLY A 344 22.32 -28.38 11.64
CA GLY A 344 23.50 -28.82 10.88
C GLY A 344 23.21 -29.52 9.55
N GLY A 345 22.01 -29.38 9.01
CA GLY A 345 21.61 -29.86 7.68
C GLY A 345 20.67 -28.87 6.99
N VAL A 346 19.84 -29.36 6.09
CA VAL A 346 18.87 -28.57 5.32
C VAL A 346 17.49 -29.24 5.32
N ILE A 347 16.45 -28.44 5.57
CA ILE A 347 15.06 -28.86 5.41
C ILE A 347 14.63 -28.48 4.00
N VAL A 348 14.09 -29.44 3.25
CA VAL A 348 13.66 -29.28 1.87
C VAL A 348 12.15 -29.41 1.77
N SER A 349 11.51 -28.40 1.21
CA SER A 349 10.10 -28.41 0.85
C SER A 349 9.91 -29.23 -0.42
N GLN A 350 9.48 -30.48 -0.25
CA GLN A 350 9.08 -31.39 -1.32
C GLN A 350 7.70 -31.94 -0.98
N ALA A 351 6.65 -31.69 -1.78
CA ALA A 351 5.34 -32.29 -1.47
C ALA A 351 5.32 -33.77 -1.92
N PRO A 352 4.74 -34.71 -1.13
CA PRO A 352 3.97 -34.50 0.10
C PRO A 352 4.79 -34.57 1.40
N HIS A 353 6.10 -34.73 1.30
CA HIS A 353 7.03 -34.98 2.41
C HIS A 353 8.13 -33.92 2.49
N PHE A 354 8.10 -33.09 3.54
CA PHE A 354 9.29 -32.31 3.86
C PHE A 354 10.42 -33.24 4.27
N LEU A 355 11.59 -33.01 3.70
CA LEU A 355 12.77 -33.83 3.93
C LEU A 355 13.78 -33.06 4.79
N PHE A 356 14.47 -33.76 5.66
CA PHE A 356 15.70 -33.28 6.29
C PHE A 356 16.87 -34.03 5.66
N LEU A 357 17.84 -33.29 5.13
CA LEU A 357 19.05 -33.79 4.50
C LEU A 357 20.27 -33.28 5.26
N LYS A 358 21.27 -34.12 5.46
CA LYS A 358 22.48 -33.73 6.18
C LYS A 358 23.69 -34.50 5.66
N ASP A 359 24.82 -33.82 5.68
CA ASP A 359 26.16 -34.39 5.53
C ASP A 359 26.73 -34.65 6.93
N THR A 360 27.17 -35.88 7.21
CA THR A 360 27.74 -36.27 8.50
C THR A 360 29.25 -36.52 8.49
N ASP A 361 29.91 -36.47 7.34
CA ASP A 361 31.36 -36.74 7.21
C ASP A 361 32.18 -35.56 6.62
N GLY A 362 31.51 -34.51 6.14
CA GLY A 362 32.09 -33.24 5.71
C GLY A 362 32.54 -33.21 4.26
N ASP A 363 32.06 -34.11 3.41
CA ASP A 363 32.36 -34.15 1.98
C ASP A 363 31.45 -33.26 1.10
N ASP A 364 30.54 -32.50 1.73
CA ASP A 364 29.51 -31.68 1.10
C ASP A 364 28.48 -32.51 0.28
N VAL A 365 28.23 -33.77 0.66
CA VAL A 365 27.20 -34.66 0.11
C VAL A 365 26.27 -35.18 1.22
N ALA A 366 24.96 -35.18 0.97
CA ALA A 366 23.99 -35.68 1.94
C ALA A 366 24.07 -37.21 2.06
N ASP A 367 24.41 -37.69 3.25
CA ASP A 367 24.43 -39.11 3.62
C ASP A 367 23.27 -39.49 4.57
N GLU A 368 22.58 -38.50 5.14
CA GLU A 368 21.37 -38.65 5.92
C GLU A 368 20.16 -38.04 5.20
N LYS A 369 19.07 -38.82 5.10
CA LYS A 369 17.77 -38.39 4.60
C LYS A 369 16.65 -38.87 5.51
N LYS A 370 15.83 -37.94 6.00
CA LYS A 370 14.68 -38.23 6.89
C LYS A 370 13.43 -37.49 6.41
N VAL A 371 12.27 -38.14 6.49
CA VAL A 371 10.99 -37.46 6.34
C VAL A 371 10.71 -36.71 7.64
N LEU A 372 10.64 -35.38 7.56
CA LEU A 372 10.41 -34.50 8.70
C LEU A 372 8.91 -34.32 8.97
N MET A 373 8.13 -34.08 7.92
CA MET A 373 6.70 -33.80 8.02
C MET A 373 5.97 -34.27 6.76
N THR A 374 4.77 -34.81 6.94
CA THR A 374 3.91 -35.29 5.85
C THR A 374 2.53 -34.62 5.96
N GLY A 375 1.88 -34.40 4.81
CA GLY A 375 0.54 -33.79 4.75
C GLY A 375 0.42 -32.65 3.74
N TRP A 376 1.52 -32.34 3.03
CA TRP A 376 1.54 -31.31 2.00
C TRP A 376 0.86 -31.80 0.73
N GLY A 377 -0.12 -31.05 0.22
CA GLY A 377 -0.84 -31.48 -0.97
C GLY A 377 -0.02 -31.34 -2.25
N THR A 378 -0.27 -32.27 -3.16
CA THR A 378 0.38 -32.38 -4.48
C THR A 378 -0.61 -32.17 -5.63
N PHE A 379 -1.83 -31.72 -5.32
CA PHE A 379 -2.89 -31.52 -6.31
C PHE A 379 -2.46 -30.60 -7.45
N ASP A 380 -1.72 -29.54 -7.09
CA ASP A 380 -1.19 -28.58 -8.04
C ASP A 380 0.25 -28.17 -7.63
N THR A 381 1.22 -28.41 -8.50
CA THR A 381 2.64 -28.18 -8.18
C THR A 381 3.01 -26.71 -8.07
N HIS A 382 2.28 -25.80 -8.74
CA HIS A 382 2.54 -24.36 -8.58
C HIS A 382 1.87 -23.77 -7.34
N ALA A 383 1.01 -24.53 -6.65
CA ALA A 383 0.32 -24.08 -5.44
C ALA A 383 0.73 -24.87 -4.19
N GLY A 384 1.87 -25.55 -4.26
CA GLY A 384 2.46 -26.31 -3.15
C GLY A 384 3.05 -25.43 -2.05
N PRO A 385 3.64 -26.05 -1.02
CA PRO A 385 4.44 -25.35 -0.03
C PRO A 385 5.68 -24.72 -0.68
N SER A 386 6.12 -23.57 -0.17
CA SER A 386 7.31 -22.86 -0.67
C SER A 386 7.86 -21.87 0.35
N ASN A 387 8.95 -21.21 -0.02
CA ASN A 387 9.57 -20.09 0.70
C ASN A 387 9.92 -20.39 2.17
N LEU A 388 10.61 -21.51 2.42
CA LEU A 388 11.10 -21.84 3.76
C LEU A 388 12.17 -20.83 4.23
N GLN A 389 12.00 -20.28 5.43
CA GLN A 389 12.95 -19.34 6.05
C GLN A 389 13.09 -19.58 7.56
N TYR A 390 14.28 -19.32 8.12
CA TYR A 390 14.51 -19.36 9.56
C TYR A 390 14.05 -18.04 10.19
N GLY A 391 13.08 -18.09 11.10
CA GLY A 391 12.51 -16.92 11.75
C GLY A 391 13.30 -16.47 12.99
N PHE A 392 13.12 -15.21 13.39
CA PHE A 392 13.70 -14.68 14.63
C PHE A 392 13.18 -15.43 15.85
N ASP A 393 12.00 -16.06 15.79
CA ASP A 393 11.44 -16.87 16.87
C ASP A 393 12.04 -18.27 16.98
N ASN A 394 13.13 -18.56 16.26
CA ASN A 394 13.80 -19.86 16.19
C ASN A 394 12.89 -20.97 15.60
N LYS A 395 11.88 -20.57 14.82
CA LYS A 395 10.98 -21.47 14.08
C LYS A 395 11.26 -21.38 12.60
N ILE A 396 10.89 -22.43 11.86
CA ILE A 396 10.90 -22.42 10.41
C ILE A 396 9.57 -21.88 9.91
N TRP A 397 9.60 -20.86 9.07
CA TRP A 397 8.43 -20.28 8.44
C TRP A 397 8.33 -20.73 6.99
N GLY A 398 7.12 -20.76 6.46
CA GLY A 398 6.87 -21.01 5.05
C GLY A 398 5.47 -20.57 4.64
N VAL A 399 5.19 -20.69 3.35
CA VAL A 399 3.87 -20.41 2.78
C VAL A 399 3.39 -21.60 1.96
N VAL A 400 2.07 -21.72 1.79
CA VAL A 400 1.46 -22.74 0.94
C VAL A 400 0.34 -22.11 0.10
N GLY A 401 0.29 -22.48 -1.17
CA GLY A 401 -0.84 -22.19 -2.05
C GLY A 401 -2.01 -23.13 -1.80
N TYR A 402 -3.03 -23.08 -2.67
CA TYR A 402 -4.26 -23.85 -2.51
C TYR A 402 -4.12 -25.38 -2.64
N SER A 403 -2.91 -25.92 -2.86
CA SER A 403 -2.66 -27.37 -2.72
C SER A 403 -2.75 -27.82 -1.26
N SER A 404 -2.76 -26.89 -0.30
CA SER A 404 -3.13 -27.12 1.10
C SER A 404 -2.19 -27.99 1.93
N PHE A 405 -2.46 -28.00 3.23
CA PHE A 405 -1.93 -28.97 4.18
C PHE A 405 -3.11 -29.71 4.84
N GLU A 406 -3.02 -31.02 4.93
CA GLU A 406 -3.91 -31.87 5.71
C GLU A 406 -3.12 -33.03 6.30
N GLY A 407 -2.99 -33.03 7.63
CA GLY A 407 -2.21 -34.04 8.33
C GLY A 407 -2.04 -33.76 9.81
N LYS A 408 -1.39 -34.70 10.49
CA LYS A 408 -1.12 -34.65 11.92
C LYS A 408 0.32 -34.23 12.19
N VAL A 409 0.52 -33.23 13.05
CA VAL A 409 1.83 -32.82 13.54
C VAL A 409 1.83 -32.90 15.06
N GLY A 410 2.78 -33.66 15.63
CA GLY A 410 2.74 -34.01 17.04
C GLY A 410 1.43 -34.73 17.40
N GLN A 411 0.61 -34.09 18.25
CA GLN A 411 -0.69 -34.62 18.66
C GLN A 411 -1.88 -33.90 17.99
N GLU A 412 -1.64 -32.84 17.23
CA GLU A 412 -2.67 -31.97 16.67
C GLU A 412 -2.95 -32.30 15.19
N GLU A 413 -4.22 -32.26 14.81
CA GLU A 413 -4.65 -32.34 13.41
C GLU A 413 -4.69 -30.93 12.83
N HIS A 414 -4.08 -30.73 11.66
CA HIS A 414 -4.11 -29.45 10.97
C HIS A 414 -4.73 -29.62 9.58
N LYS A 415 -5.55 -28.63 9.22
CA LYS A 415 -6.12 -28.49 7.88
C LYS A 415 -6.23 -27.02 7.51
N PHE A 416 -5.48 -26.60 6.50
CA PHE A 416 -5.54 -25.24 5.99
C PHE A 416 -5.26 -25.21 4.49
N ARG A 417 -5.98 -24.33 3.78
CA ARG A 417 -5.99 -24.33 2.32
C ARG A 417 -4.83 -23.56 1.71
N GLN A 418 -4.60 -22.32 2.13
CA GLN A 418 -3.48 -21.49 1.71
C GLN A 418 -3.13 -20.47 2.80
N GLY A 419 -1.88 -20.00 2.83
CA GLY A 419 -1.43 -18.97 3.74
C GLY A 419 -0.03 -19.19 4.28
N ALA A 420 0.31 -18.45 5.34
CA ALA A 420 1.58 -18.59 6.05
C ALA A 420 1.46 -19.57 7.22
N TYR A 421 2.53 -20.31 7.48
CA TYR A 421 2.67 -21.22 8.61
C TYR A 421 4.07 -21.13 9.20
N ARG A 422 4.24 -21.66 10.41
CA ARG A 422 5.54 -21.90 11.02
C ARG A 422 5.58 -23.21 11.78
N PHE A 423 6.74 -23.82 11.90
CA PHE A 423 6.93 -25.09 12.61
C PHE A 423 8.27 -25.14 13.34
N ASP A 424 8.41 -26.05 14.31
CA ASP A 424 9.67 -26.23 15.01
C ASP A 424 10.74 -26.86 14.09
N PRO A 425 12.03 -26.51 14.26
CA PRO A 425 13.13 -27.07 13.45
C PRO A 425 13.20 -28.59 13.36
N ASP A 426 12.63 -29.31 14.34
CA ASP A 426 12.56 -30.78 14.40
C ASP A 426 11.25 -31.35 13.84
N GLY A 427 10.32 -30.50 13.39
CA GLY A 427 9.01 -30.88 12.86
C GLY A 427 7.96 -31.24 13.93
N GLY A 428 8.25 -31.05 15.22
CA GLY A 428 7.39 -31.48 16.33
C GLY A 428 6.11 -30.67 16.54
N PHE A 429 6.08 -29.43 16.05
CA PHE A 429 4.98 -28.47 16.21
C PHE A 429 4.72 -27.72 14.91
N LEU A 430 3.45 -27.44 14.59
CA LEU A 430 3.03 -26.64 13.42
C LEU A 430 1.96 -25.63 13.86
N GLU A 431 2.10 -24.38 13.41
CA GLU A 431 1.11 -23.33 13.62
C GLU A 431 0.76 -22.67 12.28
N PHE A 432 -0.53 -22.64 11.98
CA PHE A 432 -1.06 -21.82 10.90
C PHE A 432 -1.16 -20.36 11.34
N MET A 433 -0.53 -19.46 10.59
CA MET A 433 -0.36 -18.07 10.97
C MET A 433 -1.44 -17.16 10.40
N GLY A 434 -1.96 -17.45 9.21
CA GLY A 434 -3.01 -16.63 8.60
C GLY A 434 -3.29 -16.99 7.15
N ALA A 435 -4.57 -16.95 6.78
CA ALA A 435 -5.04 -17.22 5.43
C ALA A 435 -4.80 -16.03 4.49
N THR A 436 -4.42 -16.35 3.25
CA THR A 436 -4.14 -15.39 2.17
C THR A 436 -5.23 -15.43 1.09
N SER A 437 -5.19 -14.47 0.17
CA SER A 437 -6.18 -14.30 -0.91
C SER A 437 -6.12 -15.41 -1.97
N ASN A 438 -4.93 -15.91 -2.30
CA ASN A 438 -4.71 -16.85 -3.40
C ASN A 438 -3.41 -17.67 -3.20
N ASN A 439 -2.90 -18.27 -4.27
CA ASN A 439 -1.63 -18.96 -4.32
C ASN A 439 -0.48 -18.08 -3.79
N THR A 440 0.15 -18.51 -2.71
CA THR A 440 1.09 -17.71 -1.93
C THR A 440 2.51 -18.21 -2.14
N TRP A 441 3.39 -17.31 -2.58
CA TRP A 441 4.80 -17.60 -2.88
C TRP A 441 5.77 -16.67 -2.16
N GLY A 442 5.33 -15.46 -1.80
CA GLY A 442 6.19 -14.50 -1.11
C GLY A 442 6.08 -14.60 0.40
N LEU A 443 7.23 -14.56 1.05
CA LEU A 443 7.40 -14.39 2.47
C LEU A 443 8.61 -13.47 2.68
N GLY A 444 8.49 -12.50 3.59
CA GLY A 444 9.57 -11.59 3.95
C GLY A 444 9.47 -11.12 5.39
N PHE A 445 10.63 -10.84 5.98
CA PHE A 445 10.73 -10.28 7.32
C PHE A 445 11.35 -8.88 7.27
N THR A 446 10.78 -7.97 8.06
CA THR A 446 11.50 -6.74 8.42
C THR A 446 12.62 -7.06 9.41
N GLU A 447 13.61 -6.17 9.52
CA GLU A 447 14.72 -6.32 10.48
C GLU A 447 14.29 -6.26 11.96
N ASP A 448 13.03 -5.89 12.23
CA ASP A 448 12.40 -5.92 13.55
C ASP A 448 11.26 -6.94 13.68
N PHE A 449 11.22 -7.91 12.75
CA PHE A 449 10.43 -9.14 12.78
C PHE A 449 8.92 -8.99 12.58
N ASP A 450 8.51 -8.09 11.68
CA ASP A 450 7.18 -8.07 11.08
C ASP A 450 7.17 -8.92 9.80
N VAL A 451 6.00 -9.44 9.42
CA VAL A 451 5.87 -10.45 8.35
C VAL A 451 5.07 -9.90 7.17
N LEU A 452 5.69 -9.91 6.00
CA LEU A 452 5.10 -9.48 4.74
C LEU A 452 5.01 -10.66 3.76
N ILE A 453 4.02 -10.59 2.88
CA ILE A 453 3.57 -11.71 2.02
C ILE A 453 3.25 -11.18 0.63
N SER A 454 3.44 -12.00 -0.41
CA SER A 454 2.81 -11.78 -1.72
C SER A 454 2.05 -13.02 -2.18
N THR A 455 1.03 -12.80 -3.00
CA THR A 455 0.29 -13.86 -3.69
C THR A 455 0.11 -13.53 -5.16
N ALA A 456 -0.10 -14.57 -5.95
CA ALA A 456 -0.57 -14.45 -7.33
C ALA A 456 -1.88 -13.65 -7.42
N ASN A 457 -2.15 -13.12 -8.60
CA ASN A 457 -3.35 -12.41 -9.01
C ASN A 457 -3.64 -11.12 -8.22
N ASN A 458 -2.77 -10.12 -8.38
CA ASN A 458 -2.88 -8.80 -7.76
C ASN A 458 -2.98 -8.83 -6.23
N THR A 459 -1.97 -9.38 -5.59
CA THR A 459 -1.63 -9.08 -4.20
C THR A 459 -0.10 -9.15 -4.10
N HIS A 460 0.58 -8.24 -4.80
CA HIS A 460 2.05 -8.23 -4.81
C HIS A 460 2.65 -7.83 -3.46
N SER A 461 1.84 -7.27 -2.56
CA SER A 461 2.22 -7.00 -1.18
C SER A 461 1.05 -7.13 -0.21
N ALA A 462 1.28 -7.81 0.90
CA ALA A 462 0.34 -7.99 2.00
C ALA A 462 1.09 -8.04 3.34
N PHE A 463 0.39 -7.63 4.41
CA PHE A 463 0.92 -7.64 5.77
C PHE A 463 0.15 -8.64 6.65
N LEU A 464 0.89 -9.51 7.34
CA LEU A 464 0.38 -10.39 8.39
C LEU A 464 0.54 -9.67 9.73
N GLY A 465 -0.52 -8.98 10.17
CA GLY A 465 -0.47 -8.13 11.37
C GLY A 465 -0.74 -8.87 12.67
N ILE A 466 -1.68 -9.82 12.67
CA ILE A 466 -2.08 -10.57 13.87
C ILE A 466 -2.24 -12.05 13.50
N ALA A 467 -1.60 -12.94 14.25
CA ALA A 467 -1.68 -14.39 14.02
C ALA A 467 -3.12 -14.92 14.16
N ASP A 468 -3.50 -15.88 13.31
CA ASP A 468 -4.82 -16.51 13.24
C ASP A 468 -5.35 -16.98 14.60
N ARG A 469 -4.48 -17.51 15.48
CA ARG A 469 -4.86 -17.95 16.83
C ARG A 469 -5.57 -16.89 17.67
N TYR A 470 -5.31 -15.59 17.44
CA TYR A 470 -5.97 -14.53 18.20
C TYR A 470 -7.43 -14.38 17.79
N PHE A 471 -7.78 -14.71 16.54
CA PHE A 471 -9.13 -14.59 15.99
C PHE A 471 -9.98 -15.85 16.13
N ARG A 472 -9.39 -16.98 16.56
CA ARG A 472 -10.16 -18.18 16.90
C ARG A 472 -11.10 -17.89 18.05
N ASP A 473 -12.32 -18.40 17.92
CA ASP A 473 -13.40 -18.27 18.90
C ASP A 473 -13.82 -16.83 19.23
N VAL A 474 -13.46 -15.87 18.36
CA VAL A 474 -13.97 -14.50 18.43
C VAL A 474 -15.33 -14.45 17.75
N GLU A 475 -16.38 -14.19 18.52
CA GLU A 475 -17.74 -14.05 18.02
C GLU A 475 -17.94 -12.73 17.25
N GLY A 476 -18.86 -12.71 16.28
CA GLY A 476 -19.28 -11.50 15.57
C GLY A 476 -18.49 -11.23 14.29
N LEU A 477 -17.45 -10.40 14.35
CA LEU A 477 -16.73 -9.92 13.16
C LEU A 477 -15.73 -10.96 12.63
N LYS A 478 -15.83 -11.28 11.33
CA LYS A 478 -14.79 -12.05 10.64
C LYS A 478 -13.58 -11.16 10.37
N ILE A 479 -12.55 -11.31 11.20
CA ILE A 479 -11.29 -10.58 11.06
C ILE A 479 -10.26 -11.45 10.33
N LYS A 480 -9.48 -10.84 9.42
CA LYS A 480 -8.41 -11.54 8.69
C LYS A 480 -7.05 -11.22 9.28
N SER A 481 -6.20 -12.24 9.42
CA SER A 481 -4.79 -12.11 9.83
C SER A 481 -3.91 -11.39 8.83
N VAL A 482 -4.25 -11.49 7.54
CA VAL A 482 -3.48 -10.92 6.44
C VAL A 482 -4.31 -9.86 5.72
N LYS A 483 -3.70 -8.73 5.40
CA LYS A 483 -4.30 -7.67 4.60
C LYS A 483 -3.43 -7.33 3.39
N LYS A 484 -4.05 -7.24 2.21
CA LYS A 484 -3.44 -6.68 1.00
C LYS A 484 -3.09 -5.20 1.20
N ILE A 485 -1.89 -4.80 0.81
CA ILE A 485 -1.37 -3.43 0.97
C ILE A 485 -0.90 -2.78 -0.34
N ASP A 486 -1.06 -3.44 -1.50
CA ASP A 486 -0.74 -2.88 -2.82
C ASP A 486 -1.26 -1.44 -2.97
N GLY A 487 -0.38 -0.52 -3.34
CA GLY A 487 -0.68 0.87 -3.65
C GLY A 487 -1.09 1.11 -5.11
N HIS A 488 -0.95 0.10 -5.97
CA HIS A 488 -1.25 0.21 -7.39
C HIS A 488 -1.66 -1.15 -8.00
N TYR A 489 -2.24 -1.10 -9.20
CA TYR A 489 -2.57 -2.27 -10.00
C TYR A 489 -1.45 -2.63 -10.98
N ALA A 490 -0.90 -1.62 -11.67
CA ALA A 490 -0.11 -1.83 -12.87
C ALA A 490 1.32 -2.28 -12.59
N PHE A 491 1.80 -3.29 -13.30
CA PHE A 491 3.24 -3.56 -13.46
C PHE A 491 3.81 -2.79 -14.67
N HIS A 492 5.14 -2.75 -14.81
CA HIS A 492 5.81 -1.86 -15.79
C HIS A 492 6.79 -2.59 -16.72
N PRO A 493 6.35 -3.42 -17.67
CA PRO A 493 7.27 -4.18 -18.51
C PRO A 493 8.09 -3.29 -19.47
N ASN A 494 9.21 -3.82 -19.95
CA ASN A 494 10.06 -3.17 -20.96
C ASN A 494 9.75 -3.59 -22.40
N THR A 495 8.67 -4.36 -22.58
CA THR A 495 8.19 -4.86 -23.87
C THR A 495 6.69 -5.05 -23.77
N ASP A 496 5.98 -4.91 -24.88
CA ASP A 496 4.57 -5.28 -25.00
C ASP A 496 4.39 -6.80 -25.15
N LYS A 497 5.48 -7.54 -25.39
CA LYS A 497 5.47 -9.00 -25.58
C LYS A 497 5.49 -9.81 -24.28
N VAL A 498 4.72 -9.37 -23.29
CA VAL A 498 4.47 -10.14 -22.06
C VAL A 498 3.54 -11.31 -22.33
N ARG A 499 3.37 -12.23 -21.37
CA ARG A 499 2.43 -13.36 -21.50
C ARG A 499 1.68 -13.59 -20.20
N GLN A 500 0.51 -13.00 -20.07
CA GLN A 500 -0.31 -13.12 -18.86
C GLN A 500 -1.48 -14.04 -19.08
N VAL A 501 -1.77 -14.94 -18.13
CA VAL A 501 -2.94 -15.84 -18.24
C VAL A 501 -4.22 -15.13 -17.82
N ASP A 502 -4.08 -14.27 -16.83
CA ASP A 502 -5.10 -13.47 -16.19
C ASP A 502 -4.47 -12.15 -15.76
N VAL A 503 -5.30 -11.23 -15.24
CA VAL A 503 -4.80 -10.01 -14.57
C VAL A 503 -3.96 -9.13 -15.51
N PHE A 504 -4.41 -8.99 -16.77
CA PHE A 504 -3.72 -8.22 -17.80
C PHE A 504 -3.35 -6.81 -17.34
N GLY A 505 -2.08 -6.46 -17.46
CA GLY A 505 -1.56 -5.18 -17.01
C GLY A 505 -1.16 -5.14 -15.52
N GLY A 506 -1.44 -6.19 -14.73
CA GLY A 506 -1.11 -6.28 -13.31
C GLY A 506 -0.16 -7.43 -12.98
N PHE A 507 -0.07 -7.80 -11.70
CA PHE A 507 0.79 -8.89 -11.24
C PHE A 507 0.05 -10.24 -11.31
N THR A 508 0.46 -11.09 -12.24
CA THR A 508 -0.04 -12.46 -12.38
C THR A 508 0.57 -13.37 -11.32
N ALA A 509 1.89 -13.34 -11.14
CA ALA A 509 2.62 -14.27 -10.27
C ALA A 509 3.01 -13.65 -8.92
N ALA A 510 3.57 -12.43 -8.94
CA ALA A 510 4.15 -11.77 -7.76
C ALA A 510 4.98 -12.72 -6.86
N ALA A 511 5.97 -13.41 -7.42
CA ALA A 511 6.78 -14.39 -6.70
C ALA A 511 7.83 -13.70 -5.79
N GLY A 512 7.91 -14.13 -4.53
CA GLY A 512 8.85 -13.57 -3.55
C GLY A 512 8.36 -12.29 -2.87
N HIS A 513 8.93 -11.99 -1.70
CA HIS A 513 8.70 -10.75 -0.94
C HIS A 513 9.90 -10.45 0.00
N HIS A 514 11.13 -10.82 -0.37
CA HIS A 514 12.27 -10.55 0.50
C HIS A 514 12.54 -9.05 0.58
N LEU A 515 12.83 -8.53 1.77
CA LEU A 515 13.20 -7.12 1.95
C LEU A 515 14.71 -6.94 1.77
N TYR A 516 15.10 -5.78 1.27
CA TYR A 516 16.50 -5.36 1.30
C TYR A 516 16.95 -5.07 2.74
N THR A 517 17.68 -6.00 3.35
CA THR A 517 18.03 -6.00 4.79
C THR A 517 19.54 -5.98 5.06
N ALA A 518 20.29 -5.35 4.15
CA ALA A 518 21.72 -5.04 4.28
C ALA A 518 21.97 -3.52 4.20
N ARG A 519 23.24 -3.10 4.18
CA ARG A 519 23.64 -1.68 4.14
C ARG A 519 24.47 -1.28 2.91
N ASN A 520 24.71 -2.22 1.98
CA ASN A 520 25.53 -2.00 0.80
C ASN A 520 24.87 -1.15 -0.29
N PHE A 521 23.55 -1.20 -0.42
CA PHE A 521 22.80 -0.31 -1.30
C PHE A 521 22.57 1.03 -0.60
N PRO A 522 22.17 2.08 -1.34
CA PRO A 522 21.79 3.36 -0.75
C PRO A 522 20.72 3.24 0.35
N ARG A 523 20.71 4.20 1.29
CA ARG A 523 19.88 4.18 2.50
C ARG A 523 18.38 4.05 2.22
N GLU A 524 17.90 4.57 1.10
CA GLU A 524 16.50 4.48 0.69
C GLU A 524 16.00 3.04 0.44
N TYR A 525 16.91 2.07 0.37
CA TYR A 525 16.60 0.64 0.24
C TYR A 525 16.39 -0.07 1.58
N TRP A 526 17.07 0.38 2.63
CA TRP A 526 17.25 -0.37 3.87
C TRP A 526 15.92 -0.62 4.61
N ASN A 527 15.61 -1.90 4.86
CA ASN A 527 14.41 -2.37 5.54
C ASN A 527 13.10 -1.75 5.01
N ARG A 528 13.07 -1.44 3.71
CA ARG A 528 12.00 -0.66 3.08
C ARG A 528 11.58 -1.20 1.73
N ILE A 529 12.50 -1.76 0.97
CA ILE A 529 12.24 -2.23 -0.38
C ILE A 529 12.01 -3.73 -0.36
N ALA A 530 10.81 -4.15 -0.75
CA ALA A 530 10.48 -5.55 -1.00
C ALA A 530 10.74 -5.93 -2.47
N LEU A 531 11.32 -7.10 -2.67
CA LEU A 531 11.71 -7.67 -3.95
C LEU A 531 10.61 -8.64 -4.42
N VAL A 532 9.90 -8.27 -5.47
CA VAL A 532 8.77 -9.06 -6.00
C VAL A 532 8.99 -9.38 -7.48
N CYS A 533 9.19 -10.65 -7.80
CA CYS A 533 9.40 -11.11 -9.17
C CYS A 533 8.07 -11.22 -9.93
N GLU A 534 8.03 -10.73 -11.15
CA GLU A 534 6.90 -10.94 -12.07
C GLU A 534 7.43 -11.61 -13.36
N PRO A 535 7.61 -12.94 -13.34
CA PRO A 535 8.16 -13.68 -14.47
C PRO A 535 7.32 -13.54 -15.75
N THR A 536 6.02 -13.31 -15.65
CA THR A 536 5.16 -13.13 -16.85
C THR A 536 5.36 -11.77 -17.52
N GLY A 537 5.94 -10.81 -16.78
CA GLY A 537 6.30 -9.46 -17.21
C GLY A 537 7.80 -9.22 -17.41
N HIS A 538 8.62 -10.25 -17.25
CA HIS A 538 10.08 -10.19 -17.43
C HIS A 538 10.79 -9.21 -16.47
N LEU A 539 10.29 -9.06 -15.23
CA LEU A 539 10.76 -8.02 -14.32
C LEU A 539 10.87 -8.45 -12.85
N LEU A 540 11.71 -7.73 -12.13
CA LEU A 540 11.78 -7.67 -10.66
C LEU A 540 11.28 -6.30 -10.23
N HIS A 541 10.13 -6.28 -9.57
CA HIS A 541 9.51 -5.09 -9.03
C HIS A 541 10.13 -4.69 -7.68
N ARG A 542 10.22 -3.37 -7.48
CA ARG A 542 10.72 -2.70 -6.29
C ARG A 542 9.53 -2.13 -5.51
N ALA A 543 8.90 -2.92 -4.65
CA ALA A 543 7.79 -2.45 -3.82
C ALA A 543 8.31 -1.61 -2.65
N ILE A 544 7.86 -0.36 -2.52
CA ILE A 544 8.28 0.52 -1.42
C ILE A 544 7.31 0.32 -0.25
N ILE A 545 7.78 -0.28 0.83
CA ILE A 545 7.00 -0.56 2.03
C ILE A 545 7.14 0.59 3.03
N GLU A 546 6.03 1.18 3.45
CA GLU A 546 6.02 2.28 4.41
C GLU A 546 5.17 1.94 5.63
N PRO A 547 5.63 2.26 6.86
CA PRO A 547 4.81 2.11 8.05
C PRO A 547 3.53 2.96 7.97
N GLN A 548 2.39 2.36 8.33
CA GLN A 548 1.10 3.01 8.45
C GLN A 548 0.40 2.54 9.72
N GLY A 549 0.51 3.32 10.79
CA GLY A 549 0.01 2.90 12.10
C GLY A 549 0.77 1.66 12.59
N ALA A 550 0.06 0.66 13.10
CA ALA A 550 0.61 -0.65 13.47
C ALA A 550 0.71 -1.62 12.28
N GLY A 551 0.52 -1.14 11.05
CA GLY A 551 0.71 -1.92 9.82
C GLY A 551 1.55 -1.20 8.79
N TYR A 552 1.32 -1.52 7.52
CA TYR A 552 2.11 -1.05 6.39
C TYR A 552 1.23 -0.70 5.19
N SER A 553 1.76 0.16 4.32
CA SER A 553 1.28 0.40 2.97
C SER A 553 2.39 0.17 1.95
N GLU A 554 2.02 -0.13 0.71
CA GLU A 554 2.96 -0.19 -0.41
C GLU A 554 2.82 1.04 -1.31
N LYS A 555 3.94 1.50 -1.86
CA LYS A 555 4.03 2.51 -2.91
C LYS A 555 4.84 1.96 -4.08
N ASP A 556 4.33 2.21 -5.28
CA ASP A 556 4.97 1.79 -6.52
C ASP A 556 6.39 2.36 -6.66
N GLY A 557 7.39 1.49 -6.55
CA GLY A 557 8.79 1.85 -6.76
C GLY A 557 9.33 1.48 -8.14
N TRP A 558 8.47 1.08 -9.09
CA TRP A 558 8.84 0.60 -10.42
C TRP A 558 9.79 -0.62 -10.35
N ASN A 559 10.59 -0.87 -11.37
CA ASN A 559 11.40 -2.09 -11.44
C ASN A 559 12.82 -1.86 -10.93
N LEU A 560 13.34 -2.86 -10.23
CA LEU A 560 14.76 -3.01 -9.95
C LEU A 560 15.50 -3.69 -11.12
N MET A 561 14.79 -4.52 -11.89
CA MET A 561 15.29 -5.14 -13.11
C MET A 561 14.12 -5.37 -14.07
N ALA A 562 14.29 -5.10 -15.37
CA ALA A 562 13.28 -5.41 -16.39
C ALA A 562 13.90 -5.73 -17.75
N GLY A 563 13.57 -6.90 -18.31
CA GLY A 563 14.07 -7.38 -19.60
C GLY A 563 13.14 -7.04 -20.77
N SER A 564 13.74 -6.86 -21.95
CA SER A 564 13.02 -6.85 -23.24
C SER A 564 13.18 -8.17 -24.03
N ASP A 565 13.87 -9.15 -23.45
CA ASP A 565 13.96 -10.53 -23.93
C ASP A 565 12.83 -11.34 -23.29
N GLU A 566 11.97 -11.96 -24.11
CA GLU A 566 10.77 -12.68 -23.67
C GLU A 566 11.07 -13.94 -22.86
N TRP A 567 12.32 -14.37 -22.79
CA TRP A 567 12.73 -15.52 -21.98
C TRP A 567 13.06 -15.13 -20.53
N VAL A 568 13.41 -13.87 -20.26
CA VAL A 568 13.77 -13.40 -18.90
C VAL A 568 12.59 -13.62 -17.97
N SER A 569 12.75 -14.46 -16.96
CA SER A 569 11.70 -14.97 -16.09
C SER A 569 12.23 -15.09 -14.65
N PRO A 570 12.49 -13.96 -13.97
CA PRO A 570 12.90 -13.99 -12.57
C PRO A 570 11.80 -14.64 -11.71
N VAL A 571 12.16 -15.55 -10.83
CA VAL A 571 11.22 -16.27 -9.94
C VAL A 571 11.56 -16.13 -8.46
N HIS A 572 12.79 -15.73 -8.14
CA HIS A 572 13.27 -15.56 -6.79
C HIS A 572 14.30 -14.43 -6.75
N ALA A 573 14.23 -13.57 -5.74
CA ALA A 573 15.25 -12.58 -5.46
C ALA A 573 15.38 -12.33 -3.96
N GLU A 574 16.62 -12.25 -3.47
CA GLU A 574 16.93 -12.00 -2.06
C GLU A 574 18.27 -11.28 -1.87
N VAL A 575 18.56 -10.84 -0.64
CA VAL A 575 19.86 -10.27 -0.29
C VAL A 575 20.83 -11.38 0.07
N GLY A 576 21.98 -11.42 -0.60
CA GLY A 576 23.03 -12.41 -0.34
C GLY A 576 23.98 -12.02 0.80
N PRO A 577 24.97 -12.88 1.10
CA PRO A 577 25.96 -12.68 2.19
C PRO A 577 26.78 -11.39 2.05
N ASP A 578 26.96 -10.92 0.82
CA ASP A 578 27.69 -9.72 0.44
C ASP A 578 26.85 -8.43 0.43
N GLY A 579 25.56 -8.53 0.73
CA GLY A 579 24.63 -7.40 0.71
C GLY A 579 24.16 -6.97 -0.70
N ALA A 580 24.52 -7.72 -1.74
CA ALA A 580 23.96 -7.56 -3.09
C ALA A 580 22.59 -8.23 -3.20
N VAL A 581 21.82 -7.89 -4.23
CA VAL A 581 20.56 -8.59 -4.56
C VAL A 581 20.85 -9.69 -5.57
N TRP A 582 20.54 -10.93 -5.22
CA TRP A 582 20.71 -12.10 -6.05
C TRP A 582 19.37 -12.50 -6.67
N ILE A 583 19.39 -12.87 -7.94
CA ILE A 583 18.18 -13.06 -8.76
C ILE A 583 18.31 -14.40 -9.49
N LEU A 584 17.35 -15.31 -9.25
CA LEU A 584 17.22 -16.55 -10.00
C LEU A 584 16.25 -16.33 -11.15
N ASP A 585 16.78 -16.43 -12.37
CA ASP A 585 16.04 -16.35 -13.61
C ASP A 585 15.90 -17.75 -14.21
N TRP A 586 14.67 -18.23 -14.36
CA TRP A 586 14.42 -19.51 -15.04
C TRP A 586 14.84 -19.49 -16.51
N TYR A 587 14.89 -18.32 -17.12
CA TYR A 587 15.12 -18.12 -18.54
C TYR A 587 14.22 -19.05 -19.39
N ASN A 588 12.91 -18.82 -19.36
CA ASN A 588 11.93 -19.75 -19.91
C ASN A 588 10.84 -19.05 -20.72
N PHE A 589 10.60 -19.53 -21.94
CA PHE A 589 9.53 -18.99 -22.77
C PHE A 589 8.14 -19.40 -22.29
N ILE A 590 7.95 -20.59 -21.69
CA ILE A 590 6.65 -20.99 -21.12
C ILE A 590 6.77 -21.18 -19.62
N ILE A 591 6.28 -20.19 -18.89
CA ILE A 591 6.21 -20.21 -17.42
C ILE A 591 4.79 -20.37 -16.89
N GLN A 592 3.79 -20.01 -17.70
CA GLN A 592 2.37 -20.07 -17.35
C GLN A 592 1.95 -21.49 -16.97
N HIS A 593 1.15 -21.63 -15.92
CA HIS A 593 0.68 -22.92 -15.44
C HIS A 593 -0.63 -23.34 -16.11
N ASN A 594 -1.63 -22.46 -16.14
CA ASN A 594 -2.99 -22.76 -16.61
C ASN A 594 -3.15 -22.70 -18.15
N PRO A 595 -3.92 -23.61 -18.77
CA PRO A 595 -4.21 -23.64 -20.20
C PRO A 595 -5.42 -22.78 -20.58
N THR A 596 -5.33 -21.47 -20.42
CA THR A 596 -6.38 -20.55 -20.91
C THR A 596 -5.86 -19.81 -22.13
N PRO A 597 -6.56 -19.69 -23.27
CA PRO A 597 -7.79 -20.37 -23.64
C PRO A 597 -7.60 -21.89 -23.85
N PRO A 598 -8.69 -22.67 -23.90
CA PRO A 598 -8.65 -24.11 -24.14
C PRO A 598 -7.85 -24.49 -25.40
N GLY A 599 -7.00 -25.52 -25.31
CA GLY A 599 -6.16 -25.97 -26.43
C GLY A 599 -4.92 -26.79 -26.05
N PHE A 600 -4.67 -26.92 -24.74
CA PHE A 600 -3.62 -27.72 -24.13
C PHE A 600 -4.24 -28.56 -23.00
N GLU A 601 -3.70 -29.76 -22.77
CA GLU A 601 -4.13 -30.67 -21.69
C GLU A 601 -3.26 -30.46 -20.45
N ASN A 602 -3.81 -30.72 -19.26
CA ASN A 602 -3.05 -30.71 -18.01
C ASN A 602 -2.36 -32.05 -17.77
N GLY A 603 -1.12 -31.98 -17.26
CA GLY A 603 -0.37 -33.13 -16.77
C GLY A 603 -0.71 -33.47 -15.32
N THR A 604 0.05 -34.40 -14.74
CA THR A 604 -0.16 -34.90 -13.36
C THR A 604 0.08 -33.83 -12.28
N GLY A 605 0.87 -32.80 -12.56
CA GLY A 605 1.04 -31.66 -11.66
C GLY A 605 0.06 -30.51 -11.88
N ASN A 606 -1.04 -30.78 -12.61
CA ASN A 606 -2.09 -29.84 -12.97
C ASN A 606 -1.66 -28.66 -13.88
N ALA A 607 -0.42 -28.69 -14.38
CA ALA A 607 0.07 -27.71 -15.33
C ALA A 607 -0.20 -28.16 -16.76
N HIS A 608 -0.45 -27.23 -17.66
CA HIS A 608 -0.59 -27.59 -19.06
C HIS A 608 0.71 -28.16 -19.65
N VAL A 609 0.56 -29.25 -20.41
CA VAL A 609 1.65 -29.92 -21.12
C VAL A 609 1.99 -29.09 -22.35
N ASN A 610 3.21 -28.54 -22.38
CA ASN A 610 3.67 -27.67 -23.45
C ASN A 610 5.09 -28.08 -23.90
N PRO A 611 5.29 -28.44 -25.18
CA PRO A 611 6.61 -28.80 -25.69
C PRO A 611 7.58 -27.61 -25.74
N LEU A 612 7.08 -26.37 -25.63
CA LEU A 612 7.90 -25.16 -25.61
C LEU A 612 8.38 -24.80 -24.19
N ARG A 613 8.03 -25.57 -23.16
CA ARG A 613 8.52 -25.36 -21.79
C ARG A 613 9.96 -25.83 -21.69
N ASP A 614 10.86 -24.88 -21.44
CA ASP A 614 12.28 -25.19 -21.36
C ASP A 614 12.63 -25.90 -20.04
N LYS A 615 13.65 -26.76 -20.12
CA LYS A 615 14.22 -27.54 -19.01
C LYS A 615 15.76 -27.53 -19.02
N SER A 616 16.37 -26.64 -19.80
CA SER A 616 17.81 -26.68 -20.10
C SER A 616 18.55 -25.38 -19.82
N HIS A 617 17.85 -24.26 -19.70
CA HIS A 617 18.40 -22.95 -19.42
C HIS A 617 18.11 -22.53 -17.98
N GLY A 618 18.90 -21.59 -17.46
CA GLY A 618 18.70 -21.02 -16.13
C GLY A 618 19.88 -20.13 -15.76
N ARG A 619 19.61 -18.99 -15.12
CA ARG A 619 20.62 -17.96 -14.89
C ARG A 619 20.52 -17.41 -13.48
N ILE A 620 21.68 -17.06 -12.94
CA ILE A 620 21.80 -16.41 -11.66
C ILE A 620 22.51 -15.09 -11.89
N TYR A 621 21.81 -14.00 -11.57
CA TYR A 621 22.37 -12.66 -11.61
C TYR A 621 22.57 -12.13 -10.20
N ARG A 622 23.59 -11.28 -10.08
CA ARG A 622 23.92 -10.52 -8.88
C ARG A 622 23.88 -9.03 -9.23
N LEU A 623 22.96 -8.29 -8.63
CA LEU A 623 22.84 -6.84 -8.77
C LEU A 623 23.65 -6.15 -7.67
N VAL A 624 24.70 -5.43 -8.08
CA VAL A 624 25.66 -4.78 -7.20
C VAL A 624 25.52 -3.27 -7.30
N TYR A 625 25.56 -2.57 -6.16
CA TYR A 625 25.66 -1.11 -6.15
C TYR A 625 27.12 -0.69 -6.41
N ASP A 626 27.34 0.20 -7.37
CA ASP A 626 28.70 0.57 -7.81
C ASP A 626 29.50 1.30 -6.71
N GLY A 627 28.80 1.89 -5.73
CA GLY A 627 29.40 2.55 -4.57
C GLY A 627 29.46 1.68 -3.31
N ALA A 628 29.16 0.38 -3.41
CA ALA A 628 29.18 -0.52 -2.25
C ALA A 628 30.59 -0.73 -1.73
N GLU A 629 30.73 -0.79 -0.40
CA GLU A 629 31.97 -1.20 0.25
C GLU A 629 32.10 -2.73 0.25
N GLU A 630 33.33 -3.22 0.08
CA GLU A 630 33.65 -4.64 0.17
C GLU A 630 33.33 -5.18 1.58
N GLN A 631 32.56 -6.25 1.64
CA GLN A 631 32.15 -6.86 2.91
C GLN A 631 33.06 -8.01 3.30
N LYS A 632 33.37 -8.09 4.59
CA LYS A 632 34.08 -9.24 5.16
C LYS A 632 33.07 -10.18 5.80
N TYR A 633 33.07 -11.43 5.35
CA TYR A 633 32.21 -12.45 5.92
C TYR A 633 32.69 -12.80 7.35
N PRO A 634 31.79 -12.86 8.34
CA PRO A 634 32.13 -13.35 9.65
C PRO A 634 32.42 -14.86 9.58
N ASP A 635 33.44 -15.31 10.32
CA ASP A 635 33.72 -16.75 10.51
C ASP A 635 32.77 -17.32 11.57
N LEU A 636 31.68 -17.94 11.13
CA LEU A 636 30.62 -18.50 11.98
C LEU A 636 30.76 -20.02 12.21
N GLY A 637 31.97 -20.56 12.25
CA GLY A 637 32.19 -21.99 12.51
C GLY A 637 31.53 -22.49 13.82
N PRO A 638 31.23 -23.80 13.93
CA PRO A 638 30.49 -24.36 15.06
C PRO A 638 31.14 -24.04 16.41
N ASP A 639 32.48 -23.97 16.51
CA ASP A 639 33.22 -23.66 17.75
C ASP A 639 33.46 -22.15 18.00
N LYS A 640 32.77 -21.25 17.28
CA LYS A 640 33.06 -19.81 17.26
C LYS A 640 32.00 -18.96 17.96
N MET A 641 31.64 -19.32 19.20
CA MET A 641 30.61 -18.61 20.00
C MET A 641 30.78 -17.08 19.97
N ASP A 642 31.98 -16.56 20.27
CA ASP A 642 32.22 -15.12 20.33
C ASP A 642 32.01 -14.42 18.97
N ASN A 643 32.33 -15.09 17.86
CA ASN A 643 32.08 -14.56 16.51
C ASN A 643 30.57 -14.52 16.22
N CYS A 644 29.82 -15.56 16.61
CA CYS A 644 28.37 -15.57 16.47
C CYS A 644 27.74 -14.43 17.29
N VAL A 645 28.15 -14.24 18.55
CA VAL A 645 27.66 -13.12 19.36
C VAL A 645 27.98 -11.77 18.71
N ALA A 646 29.19 -11.58 18.18
CA ALA A 646 29.55 -10.35 17.48
C ALA A 646 28.70 -10.14 16.21
N ALA A 647 28.43 -11.21 15.46
CA ALA A 647 27.66 -11.19 14.22
C ALA A 647 26.17 -10.87 14.44
N LEU A 648 25.62 -10.97 15.65
CA LEU A 648 24.27 -10.44 15.96
C LEU A 648 24.15 -8.93 15.70
N ARG A 649 25.28 -8.19 15.67
CA ARG A 649 25.33 -6.76 15.32
C ARG A 649 25.66 -6.49 13.85
N ASN A 650 25.78 -7.53 13.01
CA ASN A 650 26.12 -7.36 11.60
C ASN A 650 25.06 -6.51 10.88
N GLU A 651 25.49 -5.73 9.90
CA GLU A 651 24.62 -4.85 9.11
C GLU A 651 23.70 -5.59 8.11
N ASN A 652 23.97 -6.87 7.86
CA ASN A 652 23.16 -7.75 7.02
C ASN A 652 22.37 -8.76 7.89
N LEU A 653 21.05 -8.79 7.71
CA LEU A 653 20.15 -9.70 8.44
C LEU A 653 20.53 -11.17 8.28
N PHE A 654 21.02 -11.56 7.10
CA PHE A 654 21.50 -12.91 6.81
C PHE A 654 22.48 -13.42 7.89
N TRP A 655 23.53 -12.63 8.15
CA TRP A 655 24.56 -12.99 9.13
C TRP A 655 24.03 -13.02 10.56
N ARG A 656 23.07 -12.15 10.89
CA ARG A 656 22.45 -12.13 12.21
C ARG A 656 21.58 -13.37 12.46
N LEU A 657 20.80 -13.80 11.47
CA LEU A 657 19.97 -15.01 11.57
C LEU A 657 20.83 -16.28 11.66
N HIS A 658 21.88 -16.40 10.85
CA HIS A 658 22.82 -17.54 10.97
C HIS A 658 23.51 -17.57 12.33
N ALA A 659 24.00 -16.43 12.80
CA ALA A 659 24.63 -16.33 14.11
C ALA A 659 23.67 -16.71 15.25
N GLN A 660 22.42 -16.23 15.21
CA GLN A 660 21.38 -16.60 16.18
C GLN A 660 21.09 -18.10 16.12
N ARG A 661 20.83 -18.64 14.92
CA ARG A 661 20.58 -20.07 14.69
C ARG A 661 21.70 -20.92 15.28
N LEU A 662 22.95 -20.60 14.97
CA LEU A 662 24.12 -21.34 15.45
C LEU A 662 24.30 -21.22 16.97
N LEU A 663 24.02 -20.07 17.59
CA LEU A 663 24.05 -19.94 19.05
C LEU A 663 23.03 -20.88 19.72
N VAL A 664 21.82 -20.96 19.15
CA VAL A 664 20.73 -21.81 19.65
C VAL A 664 21.00 -23.29 19.39
N GLU A 665 21.34 -23.68 18.16
CA GLU A 665 21.62 -25.08 17.79
C GLU A 665 22.79 -25.67 18.60
N ASN A 666 23.85 -24.88 18.85
CA ASN A 666 25.00 -25.32 19.65
C ASN A 666 24.81 -25.15 21.17
N GLN A 667 23.65 -24.67 21.62
CA GLN A 667 23.32 -24.49 23.04
C GLN A 667 24.36 -23.65 23.80
N TYR A 668 24.79 -22.53 23.19
CA TYR A 668 25.80 -21.64 23.75
C TYR A 668 25.31 -20.76 24.91
N THR A 669 24.91 -21.39 26.01
CA THR A 669 24.44 -20.72 27.24
C THR A 669 25.51 -19.82 27.89
N ALA A 670 26.80 -20.05 27.60
CA ALA A 670 27.90 -19.19 28.04
C ALA A 670 27.85 -17.77 27.44
N ALA A 671 27.15 -17.55 26.32
CA ALA A 671 26.94 -16.23 25.72
C ALA A 671 26.02 -15.31 26.55
N LYS A 672 25.30 -15.84 27.56
CA LYS A 672 24.26 -15.14 28.33
C LYS A 672 24.64 -13.71 28.75
N ASP A 673 25.79 -13.53 29.39
CA ASP A 673 26.19 -12.20 29.90
C ASP A 673 26.49 -11.21 28.75
N GLN A 674 27.01 -11.69 27.60
CA GLN A 674 27.23 -10.85 26.42
C GLN A 674 25.89 -10.47 25.74
N LEU A 675 24.92 -11.39 25.69
CA LEU A 675 23.58 -11.14 25.16
C LEU A 675 22.82 -10.11 26.01
N ILE A 676 22.89 -10.22 27.35
CA ILE A 676 22.33 -9.23 28.28
C ILE A 676 22.97 -7.86 28.04
N ALA A 677 24.29 -7.79 27.93
CA ALA A 677 24.98 -6.53 27.65
C ALA A 677 24.56 -5.89 26.32
N MET A 678 24.16 -6.70 25.34
CA MET A 678 23.64 -6.21 24.06
C MET A 678 22.23 -5.63 24.18
N ILE A 679 21.37 -6.23 25.01
CA ILE A 679 20.00 -5.74 25.30
C ILE A 679 20.04 -4.42 26.08
N GLU A 680 20.99 -4.27 26.99
CA GLU A 680 21.13 -3.08 27.84
C GLU A 680 21.85 -1.90 27.15
N ASP A 681 22.37 -2.09 25.93
CA ASP A 681 23.05 -1.05 25.15
C ASP A 681 22.03 -0.09 24.52
N PRO A 682 21.94 1.18 24.95
CA PRO A 682 20.91 2.11 24.48
C PRO A 682 21.19 2.69 23.08
N ARG A 683 22.33 2.33 22.46
CA ARG A 683 22.74 2.86 21.15
C ARG A 683 21.87 2.30 20.04
N MET A 684 21.39 3.20 19.20
CA MET A 684 20.57 2.89 18.05
C MET A 684 21.41 2.89 16.76
N ASP A 685 21.05 2.04 15.80
CA ASP A 685 21.62 2.03 14.46
C ASP A 685 20.99 3.14 13.59
N ALA A 686 21.41 3.25 12.33
CA ALA A 686 20.96 4.30 11.43
C ALA A 686 19.45 4.26 11.08
N LEU A 687 18.75 3.17 11.43
CA LEU A 687 17.30 3.01 11.30
C LEU A 687 16.56 3.06 12.64
N ASP A 688 17.25 3.32 13.75
CA ASP A 688 16.67 3.35 15.10
C ASP A 688 16.07 2.00 15.59
N LEU A 689 16.49 0.87 15.01
CA LEU A 689 15.96 -0.49 15.28
C LEU A 689 16.73 -1.24 16.38
N SER A 690 18.04 -0.99 16.50
CA SER A 690 18.94 -1.73 17.41
C SER A 690 18.88 -3.26 17.20
N PRO A 691 19.10 -3.76 15.97
CA PRO A 691 18.82 -5.15 15.60
C PRO A 691 19.58 -6.18 16.45
N GLY A 692 20.81 -5.87 16.91
CA GLY A 692 21.55 -6.77 17.80
C GLY A 692 20.82 -7.07 19.11
N ALA A 693 20.18 -6.08 19.73
CA ALA A 693 19.38 -6.29 20.93
C ALA A 693 18.16 -7.19 20.63
N ILE A 694 17.52 -7.03 19.47
CA ILE A 694 16.40 -7.87 19.03
C ILE A 694 16.85 -9.33 18.91
N HIS A 695 17.94 -9.59 18.19
CA HIS A 695 18.45 -10.95 18.06
C HIS A 695 18.94 -11.52 19.40
N ALA A 696 19.51 -10.70 20.29
CA ALA A 696 19.91 -11.16 21.62
C ALA A 696 18.70 -11.61 22.46
N LEU A 697 17.58 -10.88 22.42
CA LEU A 697 16.31 -11.26 23.08
C LEU A 697 15.84 -12.64 22.58
N TRP A 698 15.78 -12.82 21.27
CA TRP A 698 15.33 -14.07 20.66
C TRP A 698 16.31 -15.23 20.82
N THR A 699 17.61 -14.96 20.88
CA THR A 699 18.66 -15.95 21.20
C THR A 699 18.50 -16.45 22.63
N LEU A 700 18.29 -15.56 23.61
CA LEU A 700 18.03 -15.95 25.01
C LEU A 700 16.77 -16.81 25.14
N LYS A 701 15.74 -16.52 24.33
CA LYS A 701 14.55 -17.38 24.25
C LYS A 701 14.87 -18.76 23.66
N GLY A 702 15.63 -18.83 22.58
CA GLY A 702 16.01 -20.10 21.95
C GLY A 702 16.94 -20.97 22.81
N LEU A 703 17.73 -20.35 23.68
CA LEU A 703 18.58 -21.02 24.67
C LEU A 703 17.83 -21.44 25.94
N ASP A 704 16.52 -21.19 26.02
CA ASP A 704 15.69 -21.49 27.20
C ASP A 704 16.18 -20.80 28.49
N LEU A 705 16.63 -19.55 28.38
CA LEU A 705 17.22 -18.79 29.49
C LEU A 705 16.30 -17.72 30.08
N LEU A 706 15.03 -17.65 29.66
CA LEU A 706 14.11 -16.58 30.08
C LEU A 706 13.78 -16.63 31.59
N ASP A 707 13.95 -17.79 32.23
CA ASP A 707 13.75 -17.94 33.67
C ASP A 707 14.93 -17.51 34.55
N ASP A 708 16.09 -17.24 33.96
CA ASP A 708 17.25 -16.73 34.69
C ASP A 708 17.00 -15.31 35.22
N ALA A 709 17.28 -15.07 36.50
CA ALA A 709 16.99 -13.80 37.17
C ALA A 709 17.69 -12.59 36.52
N LYS A 710 18.91 -12.76 35.98
CA LYS A 710 19.59 -11.68 35.26
C LYS A 710 18.91 -11.40 33.93
N VAL A 711 18.45 -12.44 33.24
CA VAL A 711 17.72 -12.31 31.98
C VAL A 711 16.39 -11.61 32.20
N LYS A 712 15.60 -11.98 33.23
CA LYS A 712 14.36 -11.26 33.58
C LYS A 712 14.61 -9.77 33.83
N GLY A 713 15.67 -9.43 34.57
CA GLY A 713 16.07 -8.04 34.78
C GLY A 713 16.44 -7.30 33.48
N ALA A 714 17.07 -7.99 32.52
CA ALA A 714 17.37 -7.43 31.20
C ALA A 714 16.10 -7.24 30.35
N LEU A 715 15.15 -8.17 30.39
CA LEU A 715 13.85 -8.06 29.72
C LEU A 715 13.05 -6.87 30.23
N GLU A 716 13.01 -6.66 31.56
CA GLU A 716 12.35 -5.49 32.15
C GLU A 716 12.96 -4.17 31.66
N LYS A 717 14.31 -4.09 31.63
CA LYS A 717 15.02 -2.92 31.08
C LYS A 717 14.70 -2.71 29.60
N ALA A 718 14.60 -3.80 28.82
CA ALA A 718 14.28 -3.74 27.40
C ALA A 718 12.94 -3.07 27.12
N LEU A 719 11.95 -3.17 28.03
CA LEU A 719 10.66 -2.47 27.93
C LEU A 719 10.77 -0.94 28.01
N SER A 720 11.92 -0.40 28.43
CA SER A 720 12.18 1.05 28.46
C SER A 720 13.28 1.47 27.46
N HIS A 721 13.68 0.56 26.56
CA HIS A 721 14.72 0.82 25.57
C HIS A 721 14.32 1.96 24.60
N PRO A 722 15.25 2.83 24.14
CA PRO A 722 14.93 3.92 23.20
C PRO A 722 14.27 3.45 21.90
N SER A 723 14.78 2.37 21.32
CA SER A 723 14.22 1.73 20.12
C SER A 723 12.88 1.05 20.40
N ALA A 724 11.86 1.39 19.61
CA ALA A 724 10.56 0.75 19.67
C ALA A 724 10.62 -0.73 19.29
N SER A 725 11.47 -1.09 18.33
CA SER A 725 11.66 -2.47 17.87
C SER A 725 12.16 -3.40 18.98
N VAL A 726 13.02 -2.90 19.88
CA VAL A 726 13.46 -3.67 21.07
C VAL A 726 12.31 -3.85 22.06
N ARG A 727 11.55 -2.78 22.37
CA ARG A 727 10.38 -2.87 23.26
C ARG A 727 9.33 -3.85 22.72
N LYS A 728 9.01 -3.74 21.42
CA LYS A 728 8.09 -4.61 20.68
C LYS A 728 8.49 -6.08 20.83
N ASN A 729 9.75 -6.41 20.55
CA ASN A 729 10.23 -7.78 20.61
C ASN A 729 10.40 -8.32 22.03
N ALA A 730 10.74 -7.47 23.01
CA ALA A 730 10.77 -7.85 24.43
C ALA A 730 9.38 -8.32 24.91
N ILE A 731 8.31 -7.57 24.59
CA ILE A 731 6.93 -7.95 24.91
C ILE A 731 6.55 -9.30 24.28
N ARG A 732 6.96 -9.54 23.02
CA ARG A 732 6.65 -10.78 22.28
C ARG A 732 7.30 -12.02 22.88
N ILE A 733 8.43 -11.90 23.57
CA ILE A 733 9.14 -13.05 24.16
C ILE A 733 8.81 -13.30 25.62
N MET A 734 8.34 -12.29 26.35
CA MET A 734 7.91 -12.45 27.75
C MET A 734 6.80 -13.49 27.86
N ASP A 735 6.76 -14.18 29.01
CA ASP A 735 5.71 -15.13 29.34
C ASP A 735 4.34 -14.44 29.54
N ASN A 736 3.31 -15.21 29.90
CA ASN A 736 1.99 -14.68 30.23
C ASN A 736 1.77 -14.62 31.75
N SER A 737 2.83 -14.42 32.54
CA SER A 737 2.72 -14.33 34.00
C SER A 737 2.06 -13.02 34.45
N SER A 738 1.52 -13.02 35.68
CA SER A 738 0.99 -11.80 36.30
C SER A 738 2.05 -10.71 36.49
N GLU A 739 3.33 -11.09 36.59
CA GLU A 739 4.46 -10.16 36.65
C GLU A 739 4.61 -9.42 35.31
N THR A 740 4.57 -10.14 34.18
CA THR A 740 4.57 -9.55 32.84
C THR A 740 3.38 -8.60 32.64
N LEU A 741 2.18 -9.01 33.06
CA LEU A 741 1.01 -8.13 33.03
C LEU A 741 1.26 -6.83 33.81
N GLN A 742 1.79 -6.92 35.03
CA GLN A 742 2.04 -5.74 35.85
C GLN A 742 3.08 -4.82 35.21
N PHE A 743 4.13 -5.34 34.57
CA PHE A 743 5.08 -4.52 33.82
C PHE A 743 4.43 -3.77 32.67
N ILE A 744 3.54 -4.40 31.91
CA ILE A 744 2.81 -3.76 30.81
C ILE A 744 1.93 -2.62 31.33
N LEU A 745 1.26 -2.84 32.46
CA LEU A 745 0.42 -1.85 33.13
C LEU A 745 1.23 -0.67 33.68
N ASP A 746 2.27 -0.95 34.47
CA ASP A 746 3.08 0.07 35.14
C ASP A 746 3.84 0.96 34.15
N LYS A 747 4.33 0.37 33.06
CA LYS A 747 5.02 1.09 31.99
C LYS A 747 4.04 1.69 30.96
N ASN A 748 2.74 1.42 31.07
CA ASN A 748 1.69 1.91 30.18
C ASN A 748 1.98 1.63 28.69
N LEU A 749 2.47 0.42 28.37
CA LEU A 749 2.98 0.06 27.03
C LEU A 749 1.88 0.03 25.96
N TYR A 750 0.62 -0.16 26.36
CA TYR A 750 -0.54 -0.05 25.46
C TYR A 750 -0.82 1.40 25.00
N ASN A 751 -0.13 2.38 25.57
CA ASN A 751 -0.13 3.80 25.14
C ASN A 751 1.27 4.27 24.68
N ASP A 752 2.14 3.35 24.28
CA ASP A 752 3.46 3.70 23.73
C ASP A 752 3.34 4.63 22.50
N ARG A 753 4.36 5.46 22.28
CA ARG A 753 4.45 6.35 21.11
C ARG A 753 4.44 5.60 19.79
N ASP A 754 4.94 4.37 19.79
CA ASP A 754 5.00 3.49 18.63
C ASP A 754 3.78 2.56 18.55
N ALA A 755 3.18 2.46 17.37
CA ALA A 755 1.97 1.66 17.17
C ALA A 755 2.23 0.14 17.22
N GLY A 756 3.41 -0.33 16.79
CA GLY A 756 3.78 -1.75 16.87
C GLY A 756 4.01 -2.21 18.31
N VAL A 757 4.56 -1.34 19.16
CA VAL A 757 4.65 -1.58 20.62
C VAL A 757 3.26 -1.66 21.24
N ARG A 758 2.36 -0.72 20.91
CA ARG A 758 0.96 -0.75 21.37
C ARG A 758 0.27 -2.05 20.95
N LEU A 759 0.42 -2.47 19.69
CA LEU A 759 -0.16 -3.71 19.19
C LEU A 759 0.36 -4.92 19.99
N SER A 760 1.67 -5.02 20.18
CA SER A 760 2.28 -6.12 20.94
C SER A 760 1.82 -6.16 22.40
N ALA A 761 1.70 -4.99 23.04
CA ALA A 761 1.17 -4.87 24.39
C ALA A 761 -0.30 -5.34 24.46
N ILE A 762 -1.15 -4.90 23.52
CA ILE A 762 -2.56 -5.30 23.47
C ILE A 762 -2.67 -6.81 23.23
N LEU A 763 -1.93 -7.39 22.28
CA LEU A 763 -1.93 -8.84 22.06
C LEU A 763 -1.49 -9.61 23.32
N LYS A 764 -0.53 -9.08 24.08
CA LYS A 764 -0.10 -9.68 25.35
C LYS A 764 -1.17 -9.58 26.45
N LEU A 765 -2.01 -8.53 26.45
CA LEU A 765 -3.21 -8.45 27.29
C LEU A 765 -4.25 -9.50 26.88
N ILE A 766 -4.42 -9.76 25.58
CA ILE A 766 -5.34 -10.79 25.08
C ILE A 766 -4.94 -12.18 25.58
N ASP A 767 -3.65 -12.45 25.68
CA ASP A 767 -3.09 -13.72 26.16
C ASP A 767 -3.18 -13.92 27.69
N GLN A 768 -3.67 -12.94 28.45
CA GLN A 768 -3.90 -13.06 29.91
C GLN A 768 -5.24 -13.74 30.22
N ASP A 769 -5.39 -14.19 31.46
CA ASP A 769 -6.69 -14.57 32.02
C ASP A 769 -7.61 -13.35 32.20
N ASP A 770 -8.92 -13.58 32.16
CA ASP A 770 -9.92 -12.52 32.36
C ASP A 770 -9.81 -11.89 33.75
N SER A 771 -9.64 -10.57 33.79
CA SER A 771 -9.49 -9.81 35.03
C SER A 771 -9.99 -8.38 34.90
N ASP A 772 -10.49 -7.80 36.01
CA ASP A 772 -11.03 -6.43 36.00
C ASP A 772 -9.99 -5.38 35.56
N GLN A 773 -8.70 -5.64 35.79
CA GLN A 773 -7.62 -4.76 35.32
C GLN A 773 -7.54 -4.76 33.79
N VAL A 774 -7.53 -5.96 33.17
CA VAL A 774 -7.47 -6.10 31.70
C VAL A 774 -8.74 -5.53 31.06
N GLY A 775 -9.92 -5.85 31.59
CA GLY A 775 -11.20 -5.31 31.12
C GLY A 775 -11.26 -3.78 31.14
N LYS A 776 -10.74 -3.14 32.19
CA LYS A 776 -10.65 -1.67 32.30
C LYS A 776 -9.72 -1.05 31.26
N VAL A 777 -8.57 -1.66 31.02
CA VAL A 777 -7.63 -1.19 29.99
C VAL A 777 -8.26 -1.30 28.60
N LEU A 778 -8.84 -2.46 28.28
CA LEU A 778 -9.51 -2.69 26.99
C LEU A 778 -10.68 -1.72 26.77
N TYR A 779 -11.48 -1.44 27.80
CA TYR A 779 -12.53 -0.41 27.73
C TYR A 779 -11.97 0.97 27.38
N ASN A 780 -10.93 1.42 28.08
CA ASN A 780 -10.33 2.72 27.83
C ASN A 780 -9.79 2.81 26.38
N LEU A 781 -9.10 1.77 25.92
CA LEU A 781 -8.59 1.68 24.55
C LEU A 781 -9.73 1.70 23.51
N ALA A 782 -10.83 1.01 23.77
CA ALA A 782 -12.01 1.00 22.90
C ALA A 782 -12.68 2.38 22.79
N THR A 783 -12.38 3.33 23.70
CA THR A 783 -12.89 4.70 23.65
C THR A 783 -11.91 5.71 23.06
N ASP A 784 -10.69 5.31 22.71
CA ASP A 784 -9.68 6.20 22.14
C ASP A 784 -9.75 6.19 20.60
N ALA A 785 -10.07 7.36 20.01
CA ALA A 785 -10.11 7.53 18.56
C ALA A 785 -8.78 7.14 17.87
N LYS A 786 -7.63 7.38 18.50
CA LYS A 786 -6.31 7.01 17.93
C LYS A 786 -6.09 5.51 17.84
N ILE A 787 -6.79 4.73 18.66
CA ILE A 787 -6.78 3.27 18.62
C ILE A 787 -7.76 2.78 17.56
N LEU A 788 -8.94 3.39 17.48
CA LEU A 788 -9.98 3.01 16.53
C LEU A 788 -9.66 3.41 15.08
N ASP A 789 -8.92 4.50 14.87
CA ASP A 789 -8.47 4.95 13.54
C ASP A 789 -7.37 4.04 12.96
N ASP A 790 -6.65 3.32 13.81
CA ASP A 790 -5.65 2.32 13.42
C ASP A 790 -6.29 0.94 13.28
N GLU A 791 -6.22 0.39 12.07
CA GLU A 791 -6.89 -0.87 11.76
C GLU A 791 -6.45 -2.05 12.64
N TRP A 792 -5.16 -2.19 12.91
CA TRP A 792 -4.65 -3.36 13.64
C TRP A 792 -4.86 -3.21 15.14
N LEU A 793 -4.71 -1.99 15.67
CA LEU A 793 -5.04 -1.72 17.07
C LEU A 793 -6.54 -1.90 17.32
N ALA A 794 -7.40 -1.42 16.43
CA ALA A 794 -8.85 -1.62 16.52
C ALA A 794 -9.23 -3.11 16.49
N ARG A 795 -8.62 -3.91 15.60
CA ARG A 795 -8.81 -5.37 15.55
C ARG A 795 -8.37 -6.04 16.84
N ALA A 796 -7.18 -5.69 17.35
CA ALA A 796 -6.66 -6.27 18.59
C ALA A 796 -7.55 -5.94 19.79
N VAL A 797 -8.02 -4.69 19.91
CA VAL A 797 -8.92 -4.29 20.99
C VAL A 797 -10.27 -4.98 20.89
N TYR A 798 -10.86 -5.08 19.70
CA TYR A 798 -12.09 -5.85 19.52
C TYR A 798 -11.94 -7.31 19.96
N THR A 799 -10.87 -7.96 19.50
CA THR A 799 -10.55 -9.34 19.89
C THR A 799 -10.35 -9.46 21.40
N GLY A 800 -9.64 -8.52 22.02
CA GLY A 800 -9.45 -8.48 23.47
C GLY A 800 -10.76 -8.32 24.21
N SER A 801 -11.61 -7.37 23.82
CA SER A 801 -12.91 -7.13 24.43
C SER A 801 -13.82 -8.36 24.38
N VAL A 802 -13.79 -9.14 23.30
CA VAL A 802 -14.56 -10.37 23.18
C VAL A 802 -13.98 -11.49 24.05
N LYS A 803 -12.66 -11.66 24.08
CA LYS A 803 -12.01 -12.69 24.93
C LYS A 803 -12.11 -12.39 26.42
N HIS A 804 -12.14 -11.11 26.79
CA HIS A 804 -12.28 -10.59 28.15
C HIS A 804 -13.68 -10.02 28.40
N LYS A 805 -14.72 -10.66 27.82
CA LYS A 805 -16.10 -10.14 27.76
C LYS A 805 -16.66 -9.75 29.13
N ASP A 806 -16.46 -10.57 30.14
CA ASP A 806 -17.05 -10.37 31.47
C ASP A 806 -16.43 -9.15 32.16
N SER A 807 -15.10 -9.08 32.24
CA SER A 807 -14.41 -7.93 32.83
C SER A 807 -14.58 -6.64 32.03
N PHE A 808 -14.57 -6.71 30.70
CA PHE A 808 -14.83 -5.57 29.82
C PHE A 808 -16.24 -5.00 30.04
N THR A 809 -17.25 -5.87 30.10
CA THR A 809 -18.64 -5.47 30.32
C THR A 809 -18.82 -4.86 31.72
N ARG A 810 -18.17 -5.41 32.75
CA ARG A 810 -18.14 -4.79 34.09
C ARG A 810 -17.52 -3.39 34.06
N ALA A 811 -16.35 -3.24 33.43
CA ALA A 811 -15.66 -1.96 33.32
C ALA A 811 -16.52 -0.91 32.59
N LEU A 812 -17.17 -1.31 31.51
CA LEU A 812 -18.12 -0.50 30.77
C LEU A 812 -19.29 -0.04 31.65
N HIS A 813 -19.95 -0.95 32.37
CA HIS A 813 -21.05 -0.61 33.28
C HIS A 813 -20.62 0.37 34.38
N GLU A 814 -19.47 0.12 35.02
CA GLU A 814 -18.91 1.01 36.05
C GLU A 814 -18.66 2.42 35.49
N MET A 815 -18.04 2.52 34.32
CA MET A 815 -17.63 3.79 33.73
C MET A 815 -18.82 4.58 33.18
N ASP A 816 -19.84 3.92 32.67
CA ASP A 816 -21.07 4.59 32.26
C ASP A 816 -21.89 5.05 33.46
N GLN A 817 -21.97 4.27 34.55
CA GLN A 817 -22.55 4.76 35.80
C GLN A 817 -21.78 5.97 36.34
N LYS A 818 -20.45 5.95 36.25
CA LYS A 818 -19.61 7.09 36.62
C LYS A 818 -19.84 8.29 35.70
N ARG A 819 -19.93 8.11 34.37
CA ARG A 819 -20.26 9.16 33.41
C ARG A 819 -21.67 9.72 33.59
N ILE A 820 -22.63 8.87 34.00
CA ILE A 820 -23.98 9.29 34.39
C ILE A 820 -23.91 10.12 35.67
N ALA A 821 -23.15 9.68 36.68
CA ALA A 821 -22.96 10.41 37.93
C ALA A 821 -22.21 11.75 37.74
N GLU A 822 -21.18 11.77 36.90
CA GLU A 822 -20.37 12.95 36.56
C GLU A 822 -21.07 13.89 35.58
N GLY A 823 -21.85 13.36 34.63
CA GLY A 823 -22.72 14.13 33.74
C GLY A 823 -23.86 14.84 34.48
N TYR A 824 -24.23 14.36 35.67
CA TYR A 824 -25.08 15.08 36.63
C TYR A 824 -24.33 16.17 37.42
N GLN A 825 -23.01 16.30 37.26
CA GLN A 825 -22.14 17.22 38.00
C GLN A 825 -21.34 18.21 37.12
N ASP A 826 -21.63 18.34 35.82
CA ASP A 826 -21.08 19.43 34.98
C ASP A 826 -21.70 20.79 35.39
N GLN A 827 -21.35 21.28 36.58
CA GLN A 827 -21.56 22.67 37.00
C GLN A 827 -20.58 23.57 36.25
N LYS A 828 -20.86 23.86 34.99
CA LYS A 828 -20.58 25.22 34.50
C LYS A 828 -21.51 26.15 35.27
N GLU A 829 -21.01 27.25 35.83
CA GLU A 829 -21.86 28.28 36.43
C GLU A 829 -22.98 28.61 35.45
N LYS A 830 -24.23 28.28 35.81
CA LYS A 830 -25.41 28.63 35.03
C LYS A 830 -25.54 30.15 35.06
N ILE A 831 -24.98 30.81 34.07
CA ILE A 831 -25.22 32.23 33.83
C ILE A 831 -26.67 32.35 33.38
N ASP A 832 -27.49 33.05 34.18
CA ASP A 832 -28.87 33.36 33.80
C ASP A 832 -28.86 34.48 32.76
N TYR A 833 -29.24 34.16 31.52
CA TYR A 833 -29.29 35.12 30.42
C TYR A 833 -30.62 35.86 30.28
N SER A 834 -31.56 35.64 31.22
CA SER A 834 -32.84 36.33 31.22
C SER A 834 -32.78 37.85 31.50
N PRO A 835 -31.84 38.42 32.28
CA PRO A 835 -31.85 39.84 32.61
C PRO A 835 -31.77 40.78 31.39
N ASP A 836 -32.36 41.96 31.56
CA ASP A 836 -32.43 43.02 30.53
C ASP A 836 -31.01 43.44 30.07
N GLU A 837 -30.11 43.74 31.01
CA GLU A 837 -28.79 44.32 30.75
C GLU A 837 -27.65 43.29 30.57
N ILE A 838 -27.88 42.16 29.90
CA ILE A 838 -26.81 41.19 29.63
C ILE A 838 -25.99 41.50 28.36
N ASN A 839 -24.67 41.32 28.44
CA ASN A 839 -23.77 41.46 27.30
C ASN A 839 -24.00 40.33 26.28
N THR A 840 -24.36 40.71 25.05
CA THR A 840 -24.57 39.78 23.92
C THR A 840 -23.61 40.04 22.75
N SER A 841 -22.44 40.64 23.02
CA SER A 841 -21.40 40.90 22.00
C SER A 841 -20.94 39.62 21.32
N ASP A 842 -20.86 38.54 22.09
CA ASP A 842 -20.27 37.26 21.65
C ASP A 842 -21.33 36.28 21.13
N TRP A 843 -22.60 36.70 21.10
CA TRP A 843 -23.70 35.90 20.58
C TRP A 843 -23.69 35.93 19.05
N LYS A 844 -23.93 34.78 18.44
CA LYS A 844 -23.95 34.59 16.99
C LYS A 844 -25.32 34.95 16.41
N ASN A 845 -25.38 35.24 15.12
CA ASN A 845 -26.64 35.55 14.44
C ASN A 845 -27.40 34.28 14.03
N LEU A 846 -28.73 34.31 14.16
CA LEU A 846 -29.65 33.25 13.79
C LEU A 846 -30.85 33.85 13.06
N GLU A 847 -31.12 33.41 11.84
CA GLU A 847 -32.35 33.77 11.14
C GLU A 847 -33.56 33.07 11.78
N THR A 848 -34.59 33.85 12.15
CA THR A 848 -35.75 33.39 12.92
C THR A 848 -37.04 33.98 12.34
N PRO A 849 -38.09 33.19 12.08
CA PRO A 849 -38.21 31.77 12.38
C PRO A 849 -37.50 30.88 11.33
N MET A 850 -36.86 29.82 11.79
CA MET A 850 -36.28 28.75 10.97
C MET A 850 -35.98 27.51 11.83
N ARG A 851 -36.12 26.32 11.24
CA ARG A 851 -35.62 25.07 11.86
C ARG A 851 -34.10 25.10 11.92
N TRP A 852 -33.52 24.67 13.03
CA TRP A 852 -32.07 24.68 13.20
C TRP A 852 -31.33 23.87 12.13
N SER A 853 -31.92 22.76 11.68
CA SER A 853 -31.43 21.93 10.56
C SER A 853 -31.33 22.65 9.20
N LYS A 854 -31.87 23.86 9.05
CA LYS A 854 -31.84 24.65 7.80
C LYS A 854 -31.05 25.95 7.93
N THR A 855 -30.49 26.25 9.10
CA THR A 855 -29.81 27.52 9.35
C THR A 855 -28.40 27.53 8.74
N SER A 856 -27.76 28.69 8.67
CA SER A 856 -26.33 28.79 8.35
C SER A 856 -25.42 28.39 9.53
N ALA A 857 -25.97 28.30 10.75
CA ALA A 857 -25.27 27.84 11.94
C ALA A 857 -25.22 26.31 11.96
N ARG A 858 -24.20 25.73 11.30
CA ARG A 858 -24.00 24.27 11.19
C ARG A 858 -23.93 23.57 12.55
N GLU A 859 -23.47 24.28 13.58
CA GLU A 859 -23.42 23.78 14.95
C GLU A 859 -24.79 23.48 15.56
N LEU A 860 -25.88 23.99 14.98
CA LEU A 860 -27.25 23.73 15.42
C LEU A 860 -27.97 22.66 14.58
N HIS A 861 -27.36 22.10 13.52
CA HIS A 861 -28.08 21.23 12.56
C HIS A 861 -28.63 19.94 13.15
N ASP A 862 -27.89 19.35 14.10
CA ASP A 862 -28.24 18.14 14.84
C ASP A 862 -27.94 18.38 16.34
N PHE A 863 -28.43 19.51 16.86
CA PHE A 863 -28.13 19.97 18.20
C PHE A 863 -29.26 19.65 19.18
N ASP A 864 -28.99 18.70 20.08
CA ASP A 864 -29.79 18.47 21.28
C ASP A 864 -29.13 19.23 22.44
N GLY A 865 -29.89 20.08 23.14
CA GLY A 865 -29.34 20.92 24.20
C GLY A 865 -30.17 22.16 24.53
N ILE A 866 -29.54 23.08 25.26
CA ILE A 866 -30.11 24.35 25.68
C ILE A 866 -29.46 25.49 24.88
N VAL A 867 -30.30 26.26 24.20
CA VAL A 867 -29.92 27.47 23.44
C VAL A 867 -30.68 28.67 23.96
N TRP A 868 -29.96 29.76 24.23
CA TRP A 868 -30.58 31.06 24.44
C TRP A 868 -30.67 31.81 23.13
N VAL A 869 -31.82 32.41 22.85
CA VAL A 869 -32.02 33.30 21.70
C VAL A 869 -32.57 34.64 22.16
N ARG A 870 -32.16 35.73 21.49
CA ARG A 870 -32.52 37.09 21.88
C ARG A 870 -32.76 37.99 20.67
N THR A 871 -33.77 38.85 20.77
CA THR A 871 -34.04 39.91 19.79
C THR A 871 -34.41 41.23 20.45
N GLU A 872 -34.36 42.30 19.67
CA GLU A 872 -34.64 43.67 20.08
C GLU A 872 -35.69 44.29 19.16
N PHE A 873 -36.59 45.09 19.74
CA PHE A 873 -37.56 45.86 18.97
C PHE A 873 -37.80 47.23 19.61
N ASN A 874 -38.19 48.22 18.80
CA ASN A 874 -38.53 49.54 19.28
C ASN A 874 -40.05 49.70 19.40
N LEU A 875 -40.51 50.08 20.59
CA LEU A 875 -41.91 50.31 20.89
C LEU A 875 -42.26 51.81 20.76
N PRO A 876 -43.26 52.17 19.92
CA PRO A 876 -43.76 53.54 19.84
C PRO A 876 -44.27 54.05 21.19
N GLU A 877 -44.00 55.32 21.50
CA GLU A 877 -44.34 55.94 22.79
C GLU A 877 -45.84 55.81 23.16
N LYS A 878 -46.73 55.84 22.16
CA LYS A 878 -48.18 55.67 22.35
C LYS A 878 -48.60 54.30 22.92
N LEU A 879 -47.72 53.30 22.82
CA LEU A 879 -47.97 51.91 23.23
C LEU A 879 -47.25 51.53 24.53
N ALA A 880 -46.34 52.37 25.03
CA ALA A 880 -45.59 52.11 26.25
C ALA A 880 -46.50 51.98 27.48
N GLY A 881 -46.19 51.04 28.37
CA GLY A 881 -46.97 50.78 29.58
C GLY A 881 -48.29 50.01 29.40
N ARG A 882 -48.72 49.72 28.17
CA ARG A 882 -49.91 48.88 27.88
C ARG A 882 -49.58 47.39 28.00
N SER A 883 -50.58 46.56 28.23
CA SER A 883 -50.44 45.09 28.12
C SER A 883 -50.54 44.65 26.66
N GLY A 884 -49.84 43.59 26.30
CA GLY A 884 -49.88 43.00 24.95
C GLY A 884 -49.87 41.47 24.97
N VAL A 885 -49.78 40.87 23.79
CA VAL A 885 -49.55 39.43 23.58
C VAL A 885 -48.32 39.28 22.69
N LEU A 886 -47.36 38.46 23.13
CA LEU A 886 -46.22 38.00 22.35
C LEU A 886 -46.58 36.69 21.66
N SER A 887 -46.57 36.69 20.33
CA SER A 887 -46.75 35.50 19.49
C SER A 887 -45.41 35.10 18.89
N LEU A 888 -45.01 33.84 19.03
CA LEU A 888 -43.70 33.32 18.56
C LEU A 888 -43.85 32.16 17.56
N GLY A 889 -45.07 31.77 17.20
CA GLY A 889 -45.31 30.52 16.45
C GLY A 889 -44.90 29.26 17.23
N PRO A 890 -44.78 28.10 16.57
CA PRO A 890 -44.28 26.87 17.19
C PRO A 890 -42.78 26.91 17.49
N ILE A 891 -42.42 26.38 18.65
CA ILE A 891 -41.04 26.18 19.10
C ILE A 891 -40.86 24.70 19.41
N ASP A 892 -39.84 24.09 18.81
CA ASP A 892 -39.51 22.68 19.03
C ASP A 892 -39.20 22.44 20.53
N ASP A 893 -39.87 21.44 21.11
CA ASP A 893 -39.89 21.07 22.53
C ASP A 893 -40.29 22.13 23.58
N THR A 894 -39.33 22.85 24.14
CA THR A 894 -39.50 23.59 25.41
C THR A 894 -38.96 25.00 25.33
N ASP A 895 -39.69 25.98 25.88
CA ASP A 895 -39.25 27.36 25.98
C ASP A 895 -39.56 28.00 27.35
N ASP A 896 -38.66 28.88 27.80
CA ASP A 896 -38.92 29.90 28.80
C ASP A 896 -38.72 31.28 28.17
N THR A 897 -39.78 32.09 28.12
CA THR A 897 -39.82 33.36 27.39
C THR A 897 -39.87 34.56 28.31
N TYR A 898 -38.96 35.52 28.10
CA TYR A 898 -38.78 36.73 28.89
C TYR A 898 -38.88 37.99 28.01
N VAL A 899 -39.49 39.05 28.55
CA VAL A 899 -39.53 40.38 27.94
C VAL A 899 -38.96 41.39 28.94
N ASN A 900 -37.92 42.13 28.55
CA ASN A 900 -37.17 43.07 29.40
C ASN A 900 -36.81 42.49 30.79
N GLY A 901 -36.35 41.24 30.82
CA GLY A 901 -35.99 40.55 32.07
C GLY A 901 -37.13 39.93 32.86
N VAL A 902 -38.39 40.07 32.43
CA VAL A 902 -39.55 39.50 33.12
C VAL A 902 -40.09 38.29 32.35
N ARG A 903 -40.20 37.13 32.99
CA ARG A 903 -40.77 35.92 32.39
C ARG A 903 -42.26 36.15 32.08
N VAL A 904 -42.63 36.06 30.81
CA VAL A 904 -44.01 36.25 30.34
C VAL A 904 -44.71 34.94 29.96
N GLY A 905 -43.95 33.87 29.77
CA GLY A 905 -44.51 32.56 29.45
C GLY A 905 -43.45 31.47 29.25
N GLY A 906 -43.93 30.29 28.91
CA GLY A 906 -43.12 29.12 28.57
C GLY A 906 -44.00 27.88 28.43
N MET A 907 -43.59 26.94 27.60
CA MET A 907 -44.22 25.61 27.46
C MET A 907 -43.17 24.52 27.48
N THR A 908 -43.56 23.31 27.91
CA THR A 908 -42.64 22.19 28.06
C THR A 908 -43.09 21.01 27.20
N ARG A 909 -42.18 20.48 26.36
CA ARG A 909 -42.38 19.32 25.48
C ARG A 909 -43.60 19.43 24.57
N LYS A 910 -43.76 20.58 23.93
CA LYS A 910 -44.84 20.89 22.97
C LYS A 910 -44.24 21.38 21.67
N TRP A 911 -43.70 20.47 20.86
CA TRP A 911 -42.98 20.85 19.64
C TRP A 911 -43.82 21.63 18.61
N ASN A 912 -45.13 21.38 18.51
CA ASN A 912 -46.00 21.94 17.46
C ASN A 912 -47.02 22.99 17.93
N ASP A 913 -47.15 23.24 19.24
CA ASP A 913 -48.15 24.19 19.75
C ASP A 913 -47.70 25.65 19.49
N GLU A 914 -48.63 26.54 19.13
CA GLU A 914 -48.31 27.96 19.01
C GLU A 914 -48.03 28.61 20.37
N ARG A 915 -46.96 29.41 20.44
CA ARG A 915 -46.62 30.17 21.65
C ARG A 915 -47.24 31.56 21.61
N ASN A 916 -48.23 31.77 22.48
CA ASN A 916 -48.90 33.06 22.68
C ASN A 916 -48.89 33.43 24.17
N TYR A 917 -48.06 34.41 24.54
CA TYR A 917 -47.84 34.81 25.93
C TYR A 917 -48.31 36.22 26.21
N ARG A 918 -49.11 36.39 27.25
CA ARG A 918 -49.57 37.71 27.68
C ARG A 918 -48.41 38.48 28.28
N ILE A 919 -48.15 39.69 27.80
CA ILE A 919 -47.22 40.66 28.38
C ILE A 919 -48.02 41.61 29.30
N PRO A 920 -47.85 41.54 30.63
CA PRO A 920 -48.45 42.48 31.57
C PRO A 920 -48.15 43.96 31.26
N ALA A 921 -49.09 44.83 31.63
CA ALA A 921 -48.88 46.28 31.61
C ALA A 921 -47.66 46.65 32.48
N LYS A 922 -46.90 47.67 32.05
CA LYS A 922 -45.62 48.14 32.65
C LYS A 922 -44.35 47.36 32.34
N ILE A 923 -44.40 46.17 31.72
CA ILE A 923 -43.18 45.47 31.28
C ILE A 923 -42.57 46.16 30.06
N LEU A 924 -43.42 46.57 29.12
CA LEU A 924 -43.05 47.25 27.89
C LEU A 924 -42.72 48.72 28.15
N ARG A 925 -41.52 49.15 27.71
CA ARG A 925 -40.96 50.49 27.91
C ARG A 925 -40.97 51.28 26.61
N LYS A 926 -40.96 52.60 26.70
CA LYS A 926 -40.81 53.48 25.52
C LYS A 926 -39.44 53.23 24.88
N GLY A 927 -39.39 53.08 23.56
CA GLY A 927 -38.15 52.87 22.82
C GLY A 927 -37.73 51.39 22.81
N LYS A 928 -36.45 51.12 23.07
CA LYS A 928 -35.86 49.79 22.93
C LYS A 928 -36.39 48.80 23.97
N ASN A 929 -36.84 47.64 23.51
CA ASN A 929 -37.29 46.50 24.31
C ASN A 929 -36.59 45.24 23.81
N GLN A 930 -36.51 44.22 24.66
CA GLN A 930 -35.83 42.96 24.40
C GLN A 930 -36.72 41.76 24.71
N ILE A 931 -36.53 40.71 23.91
CA ILE A 931 -37.17 39.41 24.09
C ILE A 931 -36.04 38.39 24.16
N THR A 932 -36.03 37.58 25.23
CA THR A 932 -35.05 36.51 25.44
C THR A 932 -35.81 35.20 25.64
N LEU A 933 -35.40 34.14 24.95
CA LEU A 933 -35.95 32.80 25.13
C LEU A 933 -34.81 31.86 25.53
N LYS A 934 -35.09 30.98 26.49
CA LYS A 934 -34.32 29.76 26.73
C LYS A 934 -35.06 28.62 26.05
N ILE A 935 -34.47 28.03 25.01
CA ILE A 935 -35.04 26.91 24.26
C ILE A 935 -34.27 25.65 24.64
N ALA A 936 -34.99 24.60 25.02
CA ALA A 936 -34.43 23.27 25.28
C ALA A 936 -34.98 22.29 24.25
N ASP A 937 -34.09 21.76 23.40
CA ASP A 937 -34.37 20.76 22.37
C ASP A 937 -33.81 19.41 22.82
N SER A 938 -34.68 18.40 22.92
CA SER A 938 -34.34 17.07 23.43
C SER A 938 -34.30 16.00 22.34
N GLY A 939 -34.35 16.41 21.07
CA GLY A 939 -34.33 15.53 19.91
C GLY A 939 -35.14 16.11 18.75
N GLY A 940 -34.64 16.01 17.52
CA GLY A 940 -35.38 16.44 16.33
C GLY A 940 -34.62 17.46 15.49
N ARG A 941 -35.32 18.48 14.98
CA ARG A 941 -34.71 19.47 14.06
C ARG A 941 -34.50 20.84 14.70
N GLY A 942 -35.04 21.06 15.91
CA GLY A 942 -34.89 22.26 16.71
C GLY A 942 -35.44 23.56 16.13
N GLY A 943 -35.60 24.55 17.02
CA GLY A 943 -35.79 25.96 16.66
C GLY A 943 -37.22 26.49 16.70
N ILE A 944 -37.34 27.81 16.44
CA ILE A 944 -38.61 28.52 16.28
C ILE A 944 -38.97 28.43 14.80
N TYR A 945 -39.93 27.60 14.41
CA TYR A 945 -40.10 27.21 12.99
C TYR A 945 -41.45 27.57 12.36
N GLY A 946 -42.25 28.41 13.03
CA GLY A 946 -43.47 28.98 12.44
C GLY A 946 -43.23 29.88 11.23
N GLU A 947 -44.32 30.38 10.66
CA GLU A 947 -44.29 31.37 9.57
C GLU A 947 -43.92 32.77 10.10
N LYS A 948 -43.37 33.62 9.23
CA LYS A 948 -42.88 34.97 9.63
C LYS A 948 -43.98 35.86 10.21
N GLU A 949 -45.22 35.67 9.79
CA GLU A 949 -46.39 36.43 10.24
C GLU A 949 -46.83 36.04 11.67
N GLN A 950 -46.38 34.90 12.17
CA GLN A 950 -46.67 34.43 13.54
C GLN A 950 -45.73 35.05 14.58
N LEU A 951 -44.59 35.62 14.17
CA LEU A 951 -43.65 36.26 15.10
C LEU A 951 -43.97 37.75 15.25
N LYS A 952 -44.81 38.08 16.24
CA LYS A 952 -45.31 39.44 16.44
C LYS A 952 -45.69 39.76 17.88
N ILE A 953 -45.75 41.05 18.20
CA ILE A 953 -46.33 41.58 19.44
C ILE A 953 -47.62 42.33 19.11
N ILE A 954 -48.69 42.00 19.81
CA ILE A 954 -50.03 42.58 19.61
C ILE A 954 -50.38 43.43 20.83
N ILE A 955 -50.61 44.74 20.64
CA ILE A 955 -50.99 45.69 21.71
C ILE A 955 -52.21 46.50 21.26
N GLY A 956 -53.40 46.09 21.68
CA GLY A 956 -54.64 46.67 21.16
C GLY A 956 -54.84 46.24 19.70
N GLU A 957 -54.96 47.21 18.79
CA GLU A 957 -55.09 46.97 17.33
C GLU A 957 -53.74 47.03 16.58
N GLU A 958 -52.64 47.29 17.29
CA GLU A 958 -51.32 47.44 16.69
C GLU A 958 -50.53 46.13 16.77
N GLU A 959 -49.95 45.73 15.64
CA GLU A 959 -49.07 44.55 15.53
C GLU A 959 -47.64 44.99 15.18
N ILE A 960 -46.66 44.46 15.91
CA ILE A 960 -45.23 44.72 15.69
C ILE A 960 -44.59 43.41 15.29
N ASN A 961 -44.08 43.32 14.05
CA ASN A 961 -43.36 42.15 13.56
C ASN A 961 -41.98 42.06 14.22
N ILE A 962 -41.60 40.87 14.68
CA ILE A 962 -40.30 40.58 15.33
C ILE A 962 -39.52 39.45 14.63
N ALA A 963 -39.95 39.01 13.44
CA ALA A 963 -39.19 38.08 12.60
C ALA A 963 -37.95 38.76 12.00
N GLY A 964 -36.87 38.00 11.84
CA GLY A 964 -35.60 38.49 11.29
C GLY A 964 -34.41 37.81 11.93
N VAL A 965 -33.26 38.49 11.90
CA VAL A 965 -32.03 37.98 12.51
C VAL A 965 -32.07 38.23 14.02
N TRP A 966 -32.11 37.14 14.78
CA TRP A 966 -31.96 37.12 16.23
C TRP A 966 -30.51 36.78 16.58
N LYS A 967 -30.14 36.95 17.85
CA LYS A 967 -28.85 36.48 18.38
C LYS A 967 -29.05 35.18 19.14
N TYR A 968 -28.05 34.30 19.16
CA TYR A 968 -28.09 33.08 19.96
C TYR A 968 -26.76 32.74 20.64
N MET A 969 -26.85 31.97 21.72
CA MET A 969 -25.75 31.32 22.41
C MET A 969 -26.17 29.92 22.87
N ILE A 970 -25.29 28.95 22.71
CA ILE A 970 -25.44 27.60 23.26
C ILE A 970 -25.03 27.62 24.75
N GLU A 971 -25.94 27.27 25.67
CA GLU A 971 -25.63 27.08 27.10
C GLU A 971 -25.01 25.69 27.33
N GLU A 972 -25.68 24.66 26.83
CA GLU A 972 -25.37 23.27 27.14
C GLU A 972 -25.75 22.39 25.95
N LYS A 973 -24.87 21.47 25.55
CA LYS A 973 -25.21 20.41 24.60
C LYS A 973 -25.60 19.18 25.40
N PHE A 974 -26.80 18.64 25.19
CA PHE A 974 -27.14 17.34 25.73
C PHE A 974 -26.22 16.31 25.08
N ARG A 975 -25.55 15.50 25.89
CA ARG A 975 -24.93 14.28 25.36
C ARG A 975 -26.07 13.42 24.83
N PRO A 976 -25.91 12.70 23.70
CA PRO A 976 -26.91 11.74 23.28
C PRO A 976 -27.24 10.90 24.51
N ASP A 977 -28.52 10.83 24.85
CA ASP A 977 -28.98 10.18 26.08
C ASP A 977 -28.18 8.89 26.25
N LEU A 978 -27.36 8.83 27.30
CA LEU A 978 -26.75 7.58 27.75
C LEU A 978 -27.94 6.75 28.24
N GLU A 979 -28.63 6.08 27.31
CA GLU A 979 -29.52 5.00 27.65
C GLU A 979 -28.68 4.04 28.49
N VAL A 980 -29.05 3.93 29.76
CA VAL A 980 -28.56 2.88 30.65
C VAL A 980 -28.65 1.58 29.85
N PHE A 981 -27.52 0.87 29.72
CA PHE A 981 -27.45 -0.37 28.97
C PHE A 981 -28.67 -1.23 29.24
N ALA A 982 -29.36 -1.64 28.18
CA ALA A 982 -30.40 -2.65 28.31
C ALA A 982 -29.73 -3.93 28.82
N GLU A 983 -30.18 -4.41 29.98
CA GLU A 983 -29.80 -5.71 30.52
C GLU A 983 -30.01 -6.77 29.43
N GLY A 984 -28.96 -7.48 29.03
CA GLY A 984 -29.01 -8.51 27.97
C GLY A 984 -28.60 -8.08 26.55
N MET A 985 -28.06 -6.88 26.34
CA MET A 985 -27.42 -6.51 25.06
C MET A 985 -26.11 -7.30 24.88
N ASP A 986 -25.93 -7.94 23.72
CA ASP A 986 -24.70 -8.67 23.43
C ASP A 986 -23.54 -7.70 23.10
N ILE A 987 -22.30 -8.12 23.37
CA ILE A 987 -21.08 -7.31 23.21
C ILE A 987 -20.88 -6.87 21.75
N ILE A 988 -21.43 -7.62 20.79
CA ILE A 988 -21.42 -7.26 19.37
C ILE A 988 -22.32 -6.05 19.11
N ASP A 989 -23.57 -6.09 19.57
CA ASP A 989 -24.54 -5.01 19.40
C ASP A 989 -24.09 -3.73 20.13
N LEU A 990 -23.46 -3.93 21.29
CA LEU A 990 -22.81 -2.88 22.06
C LEU A 990 -21.69 -2.21 21.26
N PHE A 991 -20.79 -2.99 20.66
CA PHE A 991 -19.68 -2.46 19.89
C PHE A 991 -20.16 -1.75 18.61
N LEU A 992 -21.18 -2.31 17.96
CA LEU A 992 -21.84 -1.71 16.79
C LEU A 992 -22.65 -0.46 17.12
N LYS A 993 -23.28 -0.37 18.30
CA LYS A 993 -24.07 0.80 18.73
C LYS A 993 -23.19 2.00 19.04
N TYR A 994 -22.08 1.79 19.75
CA TYR A 994 -21.24 2.87 20.27
C TYR A 994 -20.00 3.18 19.43
N TYR A 995 -19.48 2.19 18.70
CA TYR A 995 -18.26 2.32 17.88
C TYR A 995 -18.56 2.03 16.38
N GLY A 996 -19.85 1.96 16.04
CA GLY A 996 -20.42 1.59 14.75
C GLY A 996 -20.01 2.34 13.49
N PRO A 997 -19.64 3.64 13.50
CA PRO A 997 -19.26 4.32 12.25
C PRO A 997 -18.10 3.62 11.53
N TYR A 998 -17.16 3.04 12.27
CA TYR A 998 -16.01 2.30 11.76
C TYR A 998 -16.35 0.83 11.46
N ALA A 999 -17.16 0.18 12.30
CA ALA A 999 -17.65 -1.18 12.05
C ALA A 999 -18.58 -1.27 10.84
N LYS A 1000 -19.34 -0.22 10.51
CA LYS A 1000 -20.12 -0.09 9.26
C LYS A 1000 -19.23 0.13 8.03
N GLN A 1001 -18.04 0.73 8.19
CA GLN A 1001 -17.05 0.87 7.13
C GLN A 1001 -16.34 -0.47 6.86
N LEU A 1002 -16.03 -1.23 7.91
CA LEU A 1002 -15.52 -2.61 7.83
C LEU A 1002 -16.59 -3.60 7.32
N SER A 1003 -17.86 -3.39 7.65
CA SER A 1003 -18.97 -4.22 7.17
C SER A 1003 -19.25 -4.04 5.69
N LYS A 1004 -18.82 -2.93 5.05
CA LYS A 1004 -18.88 -2.78 3.59
C LYS A 1004 -17.96 -3.75 2.84
N ASN A 1005 -17.04 -4.42 3.53
CA ASN A 1005 -16.16 -5.46 3.00
C ASN A 1005 -16.45 -6.87 3.56
N LEU A 1006 -17.54 -7.03 4.33
CA LEU A 1006 -18.06 -8.36 4.64
C LEU A 1006 -18.80 -8.87 3.40
N PRO A 1007 -18.55 -10.11 2.93
CA PRO A 1007 -19.50 -10.75 2.03
C PRO A 1007 -20.85 -10.81 2.77
N GLU A 1008 -21.89 -10.22 2.19
CA GLU A 1008 -23.26 -10.43 2.65
C GLU A 1008 -23.52 -11.93 2.80
N LYS A 1009 -24.15 -12.32 3.91
CA LYS A 1009 -24.68 -13.67 4.10
C LYS A 1009 -25.69 -13.95 2.98
N ILE A 1010 -25.27 -14.82 2.07
CA ILE A 1010 -26.02 -15.65 1.11
C ILE A 1010 -27.54 -15.34 0.99
N GLU A 1011 -27.86 -14.76 -0.17
CA GLU A 1011 -29.09 -14.80 -0.98
C GLU A 1011 -30.43 -14.39 -0.34
N GLU A 1012 -30.79 -13.12 -0.52
CA GLU A 1012 -32.19 -12.79 -0.71
C GLU A 1012 -32.70 -13.42 -2.00
N LYS A 1013 -33.68 -14.32 -1.89
CA LYS A 1013 -34.47 -14.77 -3.04
C LYS A 1013 -35.46 -13.67 -3.38
N PHE A 1014 -35.29 -13.12 -4.57
CA PHE A 1014 -36.24 -12.20 -5.19
C PHE A 1014 -37.25 -13.02 -5.98
N ASP A 1015 -38.52 -12.65 -5.88
CA ASP A 1015 -39.57 -13.27 -6.70
C ASP A 1015 -39.33 -12.94 -8.19
N ARG A 1016 -38.71 -11.79 -8.47
CA ARG A 1016 -38.36 -11.36 -9.82
C ARG A 1016 -37.12 -10.46 -9.89
N VAL A 1017 -36.36 -10.58 -10.98
CA VAL A 1017 -35.22 -9.72 -11.30
C VAL A 1017 -35.49 -8.99 -12.62
N VAL A 1018 -35.29 -7.67 -12.65
CA VAL A 1018 -35.50 -6.80 -13.82
C VAL A 1018 -34.17 -6.13 -14.18
N GLU A 1019 -33.57 -6.51 -15.30
CA GLU A 1019 -32.34 -5.89 -15.81
C GLU A 1019 -32.67 -4.78 -16.82
N ILE A 1020 -32.03 -3.62 -16.68
CA ILE A 1020 -32.14 -2.43 -17.53
C ILE A 1020 -30.73 -2.06 -18.02
N LYS A 1021 -30.53 -2.05 -19.34
CA LYS A 1021 -29.23 -1.83 -19.99
C LYS A 1021 -29.21 -0.52 -20.76
N THR A 1022 -28.05 0.07 -20.94
CA THR A 1022 -27.87 1.13 -21.94
C THR A 1022 -27.93 0.55 -23.36
N LEU A 1023 -28.33 1.36 -24.33
CA LEU A 1023 -28.33 0.98 -25.75
C LEU A 1023 -27.09 1.56 -26.40
N LYS A 1024 -26.26 0.71 -27.02
CA LYS A 1024 -24.94 1.12 -27.47
C LYS A 1024 -24.97 2.28 -28.46
N ASP A 1025 -24.16 3.30 -28.14
CA ASP A 1025 -23.96 4.54 -28.88
C ASP A 1025 -25.21 5.43 -28.98
N GLN A 1026 -26.18 5.22 -28.09
CA GLN A 1026 -27.44 5.94 -28.04
C GLN A 1026 -27.74 6.25 -26.57
N MET A 1027 -27.58 7.49 -26.11
CA MET A 1027 -27.78 7.97 -24.71
C MET A 1027 -29.18 7.65 -24.11
N LYS A 1028 -29.52 6.38 -23.93
CA LYS A 1028 -30.84 5.80 -23.67
C LYS A 1028 -30.71 4.40 -23.04
N TYR A 1029 -31.75 3.97 -22.35
CA TYR A 1029 -31.87 2.63 -21.81
C TYR A 1029 -32.78 1.74 -22.66
N ASP A 1030 -32.60 0.43 -22.58
CA ASP A 1030 -33.32 -0.59 -23.33
C ASP A 1030 -34.76 -0.81 -22.83
N LYS A 1031 -35.12 -0.27 -21.65
CA LYS A 1031 -36.44 -0.36 -21.04
C LYS A 1031 -36.87 0.97 -20.44
N GLU A 1032 -38.09 1.38 -20.76
CA GLU A 1032 -38.69 2.62 -20.26
C GLU A 1032 -39.76 2.37 -19.18
N VAL A 1033 -40.39 1.19 -19.15
CA VAL A 1033 -41.47 0.82 -18.20
C VAL A 1033 -41.45 -0.68 -17.87
N PHE A 1034 -41.86 -1.07 -16.65
CA PHE A 1034 -42.12 -2.46 -16.26
C PHE A 1034 -43.23 -2.55 -15.18
N GLU A 1035 -43.89 -3.71 -15.04
CA GLU A 1035 -45.03 -3.93 -14.13
C GLU A 1035 -44.77 -5.05 -13.11
N VAL A 1036 -45.30 -4.90 -11.90
CA VAL A 1036 -45.12 -5.83 -10.76
C VAL A 1036 -46.42 -5.98 -9.97
N PHE A 1037 -46.62 -7.11 -9.28
CA PHE A 1037 -47.80 -7.30 -8.43
C PHE A 1037 -47.61 -6.70 -7.05
N THR A 1038 -48.70 -6.20 -6.46
CA THR A 1038 -48.67 -5.64 -5.10
C THR A 1038 -48.26 -6.71 -4.09
N GLY A 1039 -47.11 -6.51 -3.43
CA GLY A 1039 -46.54 -7.43 -2.45
C GLY A 1039 -45.42 -8.34 -2.96
N GLU A 1040 -45.07 -8.27 -4.25
CA GLU A 1040 -43.98 -9.02 -4.88
C GLU A 1040 -42.61 -8.38 -4.58
N LYS A 1041 -41.58 -9.17 -4.24
CA LYS A 1041 -40.20 -8.68 -4.02
C LYS A 1041 -39.38 -8.70 -5.31
N VAL A 1042 -38.93 -7.53 -5.78
CA VAL A 1042 -38.26 -7.36 -7.08
C VAL A 1042 -36.86 -6.74 -6.95
N LYS A 1043 -35.86 -7.34 -7.62
CA LYS A 1043 -34.50 -6.81 -7.78
C LYS A 1043 -34.35 -6.10 -9.12
N ILE A 1044 -33.84 -4.87 -9.15
CA ILE A 1044 -33.57 -4.14 -10.40
C ILE A 1044 -32.05 -4.02 -10.59
N ILE A 1045 -31.54 -4.39 -11.77
CA ILE A 1045 -30.12 -4.36 -12.11
C ILE A 1045 -29.91 -3.39 -13.27
N PHE A 1046 -29.06 -2.37 -13.06
CA PHE A 1046 -28.66 -1.44 -14.12
C PHE A 1046 -27.31 -1.86 -14.69
N SER A 1047 -27.20 -1.89 -16.02
CA SER A 1047 -25.98 -2.25 -16.73
C SER A 1047 -25.64 -1.19 -17.76
N ASN A 1048 -24.53 -0.48 -17.54
CA ASN A 1048 -23.97 0.44 -18.52
C ASN A 1048 -22.97 -0.34 -19.39
N ASN A 1049 -23.41 -0.74 -20.57
CA ASN A 1049 -22.72 -1.67 -21.46
C ASN A 1049 -22.10 -0.99 -22.70
N ASP A 1050 -22.19 0.33 -22.81
CA ASP A 1050 -21.71 1.08 -23.98
C ASP A 1050 -20.54 2.02 -23.68
N GLY A 1051 -20.20 2.19 -22.40
CA GLY A 1051 -19.02 2.93 -21.98
C GLY A 1051 -19.16 4.46 -22.07
N MET A 1052 -20.35 4.99 -22.35
CA MET A 1052 -20.63 6.43 -22.26
C MET A 1052 -21.17 6.81 -20.86
N GLN A 1053 -21.10 8.09 -20.49
CA GLN A 1053 -21.77 8.60 -19.29
C GLN A 1053 -23.28 8.80 -19.56
N HIS A 1054 -24.16 8.12 -18.82
CA HIS A 1054 -25.64 8.23 -18.94
C HIS A 1054 -26.27 8.77 -17.65
N ASN A 1055 -27.33 9.58 -17.77
CA ASN A 1055 -28.13 10.10 -16.63
C ASN A 1055 -29.50 9.39 -16.56
N LEU A 1056 -29.96 9.03 -15.35
CA LEU A 1056 -31.23 8.34 -15.10
C LEU A 1056 -32.17 9.19 -14.22
N LEU A 1057 -33.46 9.27 -14.56
CA LEU A 1057 -34.50 9.96 -13.78
C LEU A 1057 -35.72 9.02 -13.60
N VAL A 1058 -36.21 8.87 -12.36
CA VAL A 1058 -37.35 7.98 -12.00
C VAL A 1058 -38.53 8.84 -11.53
N GLY A 1059 -39.75 8.56 -12.02
CA GLY A 1059 -40.97 9.35 -11.76
C GLY A 1059 -42.13 8.51 -11.22
#